data_AF-A0A4P9XH84-F1
#
_entry.id   AF-A0A4P9XH84-F1
#
_cell.length_a   1.000
_cell.length_b   1.000
_cell.length_c   1.000
_cell.angle_alpha   90.00
_cell.angle_beta   90.00
_cell.angle_gamma   90.00
#
_symmetry.space_group_name_H-M   'P 1'
#
loop_
_entity.id
_entity.type
_entity.pdbx_description
1 polymer ?
#
loop_
_entity_poly.entity_id
_entity_poly.type
_entity_poly.pdbx_seq_one_letter_code
_entity_poly.pdbx_strand_id
1 'polypeptide(L)'
;MFSFDGDFKRRRDISLGGLSRKGDRSTLLQQTQEQRRQRELQRREQNAASKIQRTWRESREQLRLRSTGLAQWDEEVDACEESIRIAQEMDGSAAEQTCAQLDRLAERLIALYISWRDGHRLLRLCTLLQQSVPGQSVSWLYAPLSYDSLCRSWRFRSKRLARLASDQILLHSGTAPEPYGFLEFLHHVLHTATVPTSNQILADADGLAINGVFRNLCRYLGSRSPADKDTKETDMAARIFITLARESNGQAAQKAVLCAITRDLFTNGRLARALPRSLLGKFSLAIPSEMLVRHIWDTPDDVTEADAPKVLANILAFEGTRVAQTSPQARLAYVRVLSRYFELMFRDNYTISGENDGISFAYFYNARHINAITDLTSMADSEYQSALYRLLALSLRHSGSVRDELLAALLTREADLPLMERCWHHVCKSSLAKELQSHRFPASLLLAPQNLGERMALLLLCELYGRSLVTLSDTEFYGLENPLPLKDVIKLSLLLRNVVFVLIWQGPTLYESAEGRDTEGREFLQQLHTVSVKLIQQLHARDTRRRFCPPEHWYLEDAELNAHLFDIKELMEEDVNHDLSEDEEEDEVPSISSGIRSAKATSVISNGHKKRAIILQQMPFLIPFVSRVQLFHMLLDRGDNDHFYSAPSISIRRDHIIEDAYRRVSRLESAFKGRVKVEFVDHFGMPEEGIDGGGLFKEFMTLLCKELFNPANELISTTVDHKIYPAATEETREPRALRRFRFMGKVVGKALREGILLETQFASFFLNKWLGKVSGLEDLASLDPELHKGLLYIKNYDGN
;
A
#
# COMPACT_ATOMS: atom_id res chain seq x y z
N MET A 1 61.58 55.68 -56.96
CA MET A 1 60.81 56.49 -56.00
C MET A 1 60.46 55.56 -54.84
N PHE A 2 61.10 55.77 -53.68
CA PHE A 2 60.92 54.95 -52.47
C PHE A 2 59.53 55.16 -51.87
N SER A 3 59.00 54.14 -51.19
CA SER A 3 57.84 54.24 -50.30
C SER A 3 58.27 53.88 -48.88
N PHE A 4 57.55 54.40 -47.88
CA PHE A 4 57.93 54.43 -46.47
C PHE A 4 57.97 53.04 -45.78
N ASP A 5 57.56 51.96 -46.45
CA ASP A 5 57.54 50.59 -45.90
C ASP A 5 58.62 49.64 -46.47
N GLY A 6 59.66 50.14 -47.14
CA GLY A 6 60.84 49.35 -47.50
C GLY A 6 60.67 48.27 -48.59
N ASP A 7 59.46 48.02 -49.09
CA ASP A 7 59.23 47.02 -50.13
C ASP A 7 59.54 47.50 -51.56
N PHE A 8 60.30 46.68 -52.29
CA PHE A 8 60.72 46.91 -53.68
C PHE A 8 59.50 46.87 -54.63
N LYS A 9 59.09 48.03 -55.17
CA LYS A 9 58.14 48.05 -56.31
C LYS A 9 58.80 47.42 -57.54
N ARG A 10 58.46 46.17 -57.89
CA ARG A 10 58.78 45.61 -59.22
C ARG A 10 58.11 46.45 -60.31
N ARG A 11 58.90 46.87 -61.31
CA ARG A 11 58.41 47.55 -62.53
C ARG A 11 57.31 46.69 -63.18
N ARG A 12 56.22 47.32 -63.61
CA ARG A 12 55.19 46.66 -64.41
C ARG A 12 55.79 46.35 -65.79
N ASP A 13 55.92 45.08 -66.09
CA ASP A 13 56.29 44.60 -67.41
C ASP A 13 55.03 44.65 -68.28
N ILE A 14 54.99 45.58 -69.24
CA ILE A 14 53.87 45.74 -70.16
C ILE A 14 54.33 45.23 -71.52
N SER A 15 54.01 43.97 -71.82
CA SER A 15 54.12 43.42 -73.17
C SER A 15 52.95 43.92 -74.02
N LEU A 16 53.23 44.93 -74.84
CA LEU A 16 52.39 45.33 -75.98
C LEU A 16 52.92 44.57 -77.22
N GLY A 17 52.39 43.38 -77.46
CA GLY A 17 52.78 42.58 -78.62
C GLY A 17 51.92 41.35 -78.78
N GLY A 18 50.92 41.45 -79.66
CA GLY A 18 49.96 40.39 -79.93
C GLY A 18 50.59 39.16 -80.58
N LEU A 19 50.36 38.00 -79.97
CA LEU A 19 50.24 36.71 -80.64
C LEU A 19 49.06 35.99 -79.99
N SER A 20 47.93 36.00 -80.70
CA SER A 20 46.68 35.33 -80.32
C SER A 20 46.89 33.80 -80.31
N ARG A 21 47.37 33.26 -79.18
CA ARG A 21 47.07 31.87 -78.82
C ARG A 21 45.64 31.86 -78.28
N LYS A 22 44.69 31.36 -79.09
CA LYS A 22 43.32 31.01 -78.67
C LYS A 22 43.40 29.92 -77.59
N GLY A 23 43.72 30.31 -76.36
CA GLY A 23 43.49 29.50 -75.17
C GLY A 23 42.00 29.57 -74.86
N ASP A 24 41.36 28.41 -74.77
CA ASP A 24 39.93 28.29 -74.55
C ASP A 24 39.51 29.16 -73.34
N ARG A 25 38.55 30.08 -73.51
CA ARG A 25 38.19 31.09 -72.49
C ARG A 25 37.90 30.45 -71.13
N SER A 26 37.39 29.22 -71.17
CA SER A 26 37.17 28.30 -70.05
C SER A 26 38.45 28.08 -69.21
N THR A 27 39.58 27.76 -69.86
CA THR A 27 40.85 27.42 -69.20
C THR A 27 41.51 28.63 -68.53
N LEU A 28 41.45 29.80 -69.15
CA LEU A 28 41.94 31.07 -68.58
C LEU A 28 41.10 31.52 -67.39
N LEU A 29 39.77 31.35 -67.48
CA LEU A 29 38.86 31.60 -66.37
C LEU A 29 39.13 30.64 -65.20
N GLN A 30 39.32 29.35 -65.47
CA GLN A 30 39.67 28.34 -64.45
C GLN A 30 41.01 28.65 -63.76
N GLN A 31 42.06 29.01 -64.51
CA GLN A 31 43.35 29.40 -63.92
C GLN A 31 43.23 30.67 -63.07
N THR A 32 42.45 31.66 -63.53
CA THR A 32 42.20 32.89 -62.77
C THR A 32 41.38 32.61 -61.51
N GLN A 33 40.41 31.70 -61.59
CA GLN A 33 39.59 31.26 -60.46
C GLN A 33 40.42 30.48 -59.44
N GLU A 34 41.30 29.58 -59.88
CA GLU A 34 42.19 28.84 -58.98
C GLU A 34 43.22 29.76 -58.32
N GLN A 35 43.78 30.74 -59.04
CA GLN A 35 44.65 31.76 -58.44
C GLN A 35 43.90 32.69 -57.47
N ARG A 36 42.60 32.93 -57.67
CA ARG A 36 41.77 33.65 -56.70
C ARG A 36 41.52 32.78 -55.47
N ARG A 37 41.20 31.49 -55.66
CA ARG A 37 40.99 30.51 -54.60
C ARG A 37 42.23 30.34 -53.73
N GLN A 38 43.42 30.25 -54.32
CA GLN A 38 44.67 30.16 -53.57
C GLN A 38 44.98 31.44 -52.78
N ARG A 39 44.73 32.62 -53.35
CA ARG A 39 44.87 33.89 -52.60
C ARG A 39 43.87 34.01 -51.46
N GLU A 40 42.66 33.49 -51.64
CA GLU A 40 41.64 33.47 -50.60
C GLU A 40 42.00 32.49 -49.48
N LEU A 41 42.51 31.30 -49.82
CA LEU A 41 43.07 30.33 -48.88
C LEU A 41 44.21 30.94 -48.06
N GLN A 42 45.17 31.60 -48.70
CA GLN A 42 46.31 32.20 -48.02
C GLN A 42 45.88 33.35 -47.07
N ARG A 43 44.87 34.14 -47.47
CA ARG A 43 44.25 35.14 -46.58
C ARG A 43 43.53 34.50 -45.40
N ARG A 44 42.83 33.39 -45.61
CA ARG A 44 42.17 32.64 -44.53
C ARG A 44 43.19 32.06 -43.55
N GLU A 45 44.29 31.50 -44.04
CA GLU A 45 45.39 30.99 -43.21
C GLU A 45 46.04 32.11 -42.39
N GLN A 46 46.36 33.27 -43.00
CA GLN A 46 46.93 34.42 -42.29
C GLN A 46 45.96 35.01 -41.25
N ASN A 47 44.66 35.08 -41.58
CA ASN A 47 43.63 35.52 -40.64
C ASN A 47 43.45 34.52 -39.49
N ALA A 48 43.50 33.21 -39.76
CA ALA A 48 43.43 32.18 -38.75
C ALA A 48 44.65 32.23 -37.82
N ALA A 49 45.86 32.34 -38.37
CA ALA A 49 47.10 32.50 -37.60
C ALA A 49 47.07 33.75 -36.71
N SER A 50 46.61 34.89 -37.23
CA SER A 50 46.48 36.13 -36.45
C SER A 50 45.46 35.99 -35.32
N LYS A 51 44.33 35.32 -35.56
CA LYS A 51 43.34 35.02 -34.51
C LYS A 51 43.94 34.14 -33.42
N ILE A 52 44.62 33.05 -33.78
CA ILE A 52 45.25 32.12 -32.83
C ILE A 52 46.33 32.82 -32.00
N GLN A 53 47.19 33.63 -32.64
CA GLN A 53 48.24 34.37 -31.94
C GLN A 53 47.66 35.43 -30.98
N ARG A 54 46.62 36.13 -31.42
CA ARG A 54 45.92 37.10 -30.58
C ARG A 54 45.28 36.43 -29.36
N THR A 55 44.50 35.36 -29.56
CA THR A 55 43.83 34.65 -28.46
C THR A 55 44.85 34.03 -27.50
N TRP A 56 45.98 33.53 -27.99
CA TRP A 56 47.06 33.03 -27.14
C TRP A 56 47.73 34.13 -26.33
N ARG A 57 48.05 35.28 -26.93
CA ARG A 57 48.65 36.43 -26.21
C ARG A 57 47.69 36.96 -25.14
N GLU A 58 46.41 37.11 -25.48
CA GLU A 58 45.35 37.52 -24.54
C GLU A 58 45.23 36.50 -23.38
N SER A 59 45.17 35.20 -23.68
CA SER A 59 45.08 34.14 -22.66
C SER A 59 46.31 34.10 -21.76
N ARG A 60 47.52 34.26 -22.32
CA ARG A 60 48.77 34.26 -21.55
C ARG A 60 48.86 35.46 -20.61
N GLU A 61 48.47 36.64 -21.07
CA GLU A 61 48.49 37.84 -20.22
C GLU A 61 47.41 37.79 -19.13
N GLN A 62 46.22 37.26 -19.45
CA GLN A 62 45.19 36.98 -18.43
C GLN A 62 45.67 35.99 -17.38
N LEU A 63 46.36 34.92 -17.79
CA LEU A 63 46.95 33.95 -16.85
C LEU A 63 48.03 34.58 -15.97
N ARG A 64 48.86 35.48 -16.52
CA ARG A 64 49.90 36.20 -15.77
C ARG A 64 49.29 37.15 -14.73
N LEU A 65 48.33 37.98 -15.14
CA LEU A 65 47.63 38.88 -14.23
C LEU A 65 46.90 38.12 -13.12
N ARG A 66 46.29 36.99 -13.47
CA ARG A 66 45.66 36.10 -12.49
C ARG A 66 46.66 35.48 -11.52
N SER A 67 47.80 34.94 -12.01
CA SER A 67 48.79 34.33 -11.12
C SER A 67 49.38 35.35 -10.17
N THR A 68 49.68 36.56 -10.65
CA THR A 68 50.17 37.65 -9.80
C THR A 68 49.11 38.08 -8.79
N GLY A 69 47.85 38.24 -9.22
CA GLY A 69 46.76 38.62 -8.33
C GLY A 69 46.46 37.59 -7.25
N LEU A 70 46.55 36.29 -7.55
CA LEU A 70 46.37 35.22 -6.56
C LEU A 70 47.57 35.09 -5.62
N ALA A 71 48.80 35.28 -6.10
CA ALA A 71 49.98 35.29 -5.22
C ALA A 71 49.91 36.44 -4.19
N GLN A 72 49.46 37.62 -4.63
CA GLN A 72 49.21 38.74 -3.73
C GLN A 72 48.08 38.44 -2.75
N TRP A 73 47.03 37.75 -3.20
CA TRP A 73 45.96 37.30 -2.30
C TRP A 73 46.47 36.32 -1.24
N ASP A 74 47.32 35.36 -1.62
CA ASP A 74 47.92 34.38 -0.70
C ASP A 74 48.83 35.05 0.34
N GLU A 75 49.47 36.17 0.01
CA GLU A 75 50.27 36.96 0.96
C GLU A 75 49.40 37.83 1.88
N GLU A 76 48.36 38.47 1.33
CA GLU A 76 47.46 39.36 2.06
C GLU A 76 46.55 38.59 3.04
N VAL A 77 46.21 37.33 2.75
CA VAL A 77 45.29 36.55 3.59
C VAL A 77 45.91 36.16 4.94
N ASP A 78 47.20 35.85 4.99
CA ASP A 78 47.90 35.52 6.24
C ASP A 78 48.01 36.75 7.15
N ALA A 79 48.29 37.92 6.56
CA ALA A 79 48.31 39.19 7.29
C ALA A 79 46.91 39.58 7.83
N CYS A 80 45.86 39.27 7.07
CA CYS A 80 44.48 39.49 7.49
C CYS A 80 44.08 38.56 8.64
N GLU A 81 44.50 37.29 8.62
CA GLU A 81 44.25 36.36 9.73
C GLU A 81 44.84 36.86 11.05
N GLU A 82 46.08 37.37 11.02
CA GLU A 82 46.70 37.98 12.19
C GLU A 82 45.95 39.25 12.63
N SER A 83 45.51 40.07 11.67
CA SER A 83 44.71 41.27 11.95
C SER A 83 43.36 40.93 12.59
N ILE A 84 42.76 39.79 12.23
CA ILE A 84 41.55 39.27 12.87
C ILE A 84 41.83 38.84 14.31
N ARG A 85 42.93 38.14 14.57
CA ARG A 85 43.33 37.73 15.95
C ARG A 85 43.56 38.94 16.84
N ILE A 86 44.28 39.95 16.35
CA ILE A 86 44.52 41.19 17.09
C ILE A 86 43.21 41.94 17.33
N ALA A 87 42.35 42.04 16.32
CA ALA A 87 41.05 42.70 16.44
C ALA A 87 40.05 41.93 17.34
N GLN A 88 40.30 40.66 17.64
CA GLN A 88 39.53 39.91 18.65
C GLN A 88 39.89 40.32 20.09
N GLU A 89 41.05 40.94 20.31
CA GLU A 89 41.57 41.33 21.63
C GLU A 89 41.45 42.85 21.92
N MET A 90 41.16 43.68 20.90
CA MET A 90 41.18 45.16 20.97
C MET A 90 39.87 45.81 20.49
N ASP A 91 39.53 46.99 21.04
CA ASP A 91 38.28 47.70 20.74
C ASP A 91 38.24 48.45 19.38
N GLY A 92 37.12 48.28 18.67
CA GLY A 92 36.47 49.21 17.73
C GLY A 92 37.18 49.57 16.41
N SER A 93 38.32 50.26 16.48
CA SER A 93 38.96 50.87 15.29
C SER A 93 39.78 49.88 14.47
N ALA A 94 40.43 48.93 15.13
CA ALA A 94 41.09 47.81 14.46
C ALA A 94 40.07 46.97 13.67
N ALA A 95 38.85 46.84 14.18
CA ALA A 95 37.82 46.03 13.55
C ALA A 95 37.33 46.59 12.20
N GLU A 96 37.20 47.91 12.05
CA GLU A 96 36.78 48.52 10.79
C GLU A 96 37.84 48.31 9.68
N GLN A 97 39.12 48.45 10.04
CA GLN A 97 40.24 48.24 9.12
C GLN A 97 40.32 46.77 8.68
N THR A 98 40.17 45.83 9.61
CA THR A 98 40.11 44.40 9.33
C THR A 98 38.90 44.04 8.46
N CYS A 99 37.73 44.65 8.70
CA CYS A 99 36.56 44.49 7.83
C CYS A 99 36.82 44.96 6.39
N ALA A 100 37.51 46.09 6.21
CA ALA A 100 37.88 46.60 4.89
C ALA A 100 38.94 45.73 4.19
N GLN A 101 39.84 45.09 4.95
CA GLN A 101 40.75 44.08 4.41
C GLN A 101 40.00 42.83 3.93
N LEU A 102 39.07 42.31 4.74
CA LEU A 102 38.20 41.19 4.36
C LEU A 102 37.36 41.48 3.10
N ASP A 103 36.81 42.69 2.98
CA ASP A 103 36.04 43.10 1.80
C ASP A 103 36.88 43.05 0.51
N ARG A 104 38.12 43.56 0.58
CA ARG A 104 39.08 43.54 -0.54
C ARG A 104 39.54 42.13 -0.90
N LEU A 105 39.84 41.30 0.09
CA LEU A 105 40.20 39.90 -0.12
C LEU A 105 39.07 39.12 -0.80
N ALA A 106 37.83 39.34 -0.35
CA ALA A 106 36.65 38.74 -0.97
C ALA A 106 36.47 39.21 -2.42
N GLU A 107 36.59 40.52 -2.69
CA GLU A 107 36.49 41.07 -4.05
C GLU A 107 37.50 40.43 -5.01
N ARG A 108 38.76 40.41 -4.60
CA ARG A 108 39.87 39.92 -5.43
C ARG A 108 39.74 38.44 -5.71
N LEU A 109 39.41 37.64 -4.69
CA LEU A 109 39.18 36.22 -4.87
C LEU A 109 38.01 35.99 -5.83
N ILE A 110 36.86 36.62 -5.59
CA ILE A 110 35.66 36.49 -6.43
C ILE A 110 35.94 36.81 -7.91
N ALA A 111 36.79 37.81 -8.19
CA ALA A 111 37.14 38.22 -9.55
C ALA A 111 38.06 37.22 -10.26
N LEU A 112 38.95 36.53 -9.53
CA LEU A 112 39.99 35.66 -10.08
C LEU A 112 39.70 34.16 -9.93
N TYR A 113 38.63 33.82 -9.21
CA TYR A 113 38.27 32.47 -8.79
C TYR A 113 37.99 31.51 -9.95
N ILE A 114 38.60 30.32 -9.90
CA ILE A 114 38.32 29.18 -10.76
C ILE A 114 37.99 27.95 -9.91
N SER A 115 36.80 27.40 -10.13
CA SER A 115 36.19 26.37 -9.29
C SER A 115 37.00 25.09 -9.12
N TRP A 116 37.74 24.62 -10.12
CA TRP A 116 38.53 23.38 -10.02
C TRP A 116 39.97 23.59 -9.51
N ARG A 117 40.41 24.84 -9.26
CA ARG A 117 41.79 25.15 -8.83
C ARG A 117 41.87 25.87 -7.49
N ASP A 118 40.94 26.77 -7.24
CA ASP A 118 41.05 27.75 -6.15
C ASP A 118 40.17 27.40 -4.94
N GLY A 119 39.61 26.19 -4.90
CA GLY A 119 38.71 25.76 -3.82
C GLY A 119 39.33 25.93 -2.42
N HIS A 120 40.62 25.63 -2.25
CA HIS A 120 41.31 25.80 -0.96
C HIS A 120 41.38 27.28 -0.51
N ARG A 121 41.55 28.22 -1.45
CA ARG A 121 41.55 29.67 -1.17
C ARG A 121 40.17 30.13 -0.74
N LEU A 122 39.12 29.62 -1.40
CA LEU A 122 37.74 29.89 -0.99
C LEU A 122 37.45 29.32 0.39
N LEU A 123 37.88 28.08 0.67
CA LEU A 123 37.72 27.48 1.98
C LEU A 123 38.42 28.31 3.05
N ARG A 124 39.67 28.73 2.80
CA ARG A 124 40.43 29.59 3.72
C ARG A 124 39.69 30.89 4.01
N LEU A 125 39.16 31.58 2.99
CA LEU A 125 38.36 32.78 3.18
C LEU A 125 37.10 32.51 3.99
N CYS A 126 36.37 31.43 3.68
CA CYS A 126 35.17 31.02 4.44
C CYS A 126 35.50 30.77 5.91
N THR A 127 36.57 30.04 6.21
CA THR A 127 37.02 29.76 7.58
C THR A 127 37.39 31.03 8.33
N LEU A 128 38.10 31.97 7.69
CA LEU A 128 38.43 33.26 8.30
C LEU A 128 37.17 34.05 8.67
N LEU A 129 36.17 34.06 7.79
CA LEU A 129 34.89 34.74 8.04
C LEU A 129 34.09 34.10 9.17
N GLN A 130 34.27 32.81 9.43
CA GLN A 130 33.57 32.08 10.50
C GLN A 130 34.18 32.26 11.89
N GLN A 131 35.38 32.85 12.00
CA GLN A 131 36.00 33.07 13.31
C GLN A 131 35.09 33.96 14.18
N SER A 132 34.74 33.46 15.37
CA SER A 132 33.85 34.12 16.32
C SER A 132 34.65 34.78 17.45
N VAL A 133 34.13 35.90 17.99
CA VAL A 133 34.74 36.59 19.14
C VAL A 133 34.19 35.97 20.43
N PRO A 134 35.02 35.52 21.38
CA PRO A 134 34.54 35.13 22.69
C PRO A 134 33.89 36.34 23.39
N GLY A 135 32.57 36.31 23.61
CA GLY A 135 31.85 37.36 24.35
C GLY A 135 31.17 38.46 23.52
N GLN A 136 31.31 38.48 22.19
CA GLN A 136 30.48 39.32 21.31
C GLN A 136 29.61 38.45 20.40
N SER A 137 28.35 38.87 20.21
CA SER A 137 27.34 38.07 19.49
C SER A 137 27.46 38.11 17.96
N VAL A 138 28.50 38.74 17.39
CA VAL A 138 28.63 38.99 15.94
C VAL A 138 29.92 38.39 15.38
N SER A 139 29.80 37.51 14.40
CA SER A 139 30.91 36.89 13.67
C SER A 139 31.51 37.86 12.62
N TRP A 140 32.79 37.69 12.28
CA TRP A 140 33.47 38.49 11.23
C TRP A 140 32.79 38.44 9.86
N LEU A 141 32.03 37.37 9.60
CA LEU A 141 31.12 37.27 8.46
C LEU A 141 30.13 38.46 8.37
N TYR A 142 29.76 39.06 9.49
CA TYR A 142 28.77 40.13 9.59
C TYR A 142 29.34 41.46 10.08
N ALA A 143 30.57 41.47 10.61
CA ALA A 143 31.22 42.69 11.05
C ALA A 143 31.20 43.81 9.99
N PRO A 144 31.44 43.54 8.67
CA PRO A 144 31.33 44.56 7.62
C PRO A 144 29.93 45.17 7.44
N LEU A 145 28.87 44.52 7.93
CA LEU A 145 27.51 45.08 7.90
C LEU A 145 27.28 46.18 8.94
N SER A 146 28.11 46.22 9.99
CA SER A 146 28.05 47.25 11.03
C SER A 146 28.54 48.62 10.53
N TYR A 147 29.16 48.65 9.34
CA TYR A 147 29.71 49.84 8.72
C TYR A 147 28.98 50.16 7.42
N ASP A 148 28.31 51.31 7.36
CA ASP A 148 27.48 51.72 6.20
C ASP A 148 28.25 51.74 4.87
N SER A 149 29.55 52.07 4.92
CA SER A 149 30.45 52.12 3.76
C SER A 149 30.68 50.75 3.11
N LEU A 150 30.70 49.68 3.91
CA LEU A 150 30.97 48.31 3.49
C LEU A 150 29.70 47.48 3.33
N CYS A 151 28.61 47.85 4.02
CA CYS A 151 27.39 47.06 4.08
C CYS A 151 26.80 46.74 2.69
N ARG A 152 26.76 47.70 1.76
CA ARG A 152 26.16 47.48 0.42
C ARG A 152 26.98 46.52 -0.43
N SER A 153 28.29 46.68 -0.42
CA SER A 153 29.23 45.90 -1.23
C SER A 153 29.37 44.48 -0.67
N TRP A 154 29.39 44.34 0.65
CA TRP A 154 29.42 43.07 1.36
C TRP A 154 28.16 42.21 1.17
N ARG A 155 26.97 42.84 1.12
CA ARG A 155 25.70 42.13 0.79
C ARG A 155 25.77 41.41 -0.56
N PHE A 156 26.41 42.00 -1.57
CA PHE A 156 26.59 41.35 -2.86
C PHE A 156 27.65 40.23 -2.80
N ARG A 157 28.79 40.50 -2.14
CA ARG A 157 29.89 39.53 -2.04
C ARG A 157 29.50 38.29 -1.24
N SER A 158 28.83 38.44 -0.11
CA SER A 158 28.31 37.33 0.70
C SER A 158 27.39 36.40 -0.09
N LYS A 159 26.43 36.93 -0.88
CA LYS A 159 25.59 36.15 -1.79
C LYS A 159 26.42 35.37 -2.82
N ARG A 160 27.47 35.99 -3.40
CA ARG A 160 28.35 35.35 -4.39
C ARG A 160 29.27 34.29 -3.78
N LEU A 161 29.79 34.52 -2.57
CA LEU A 161 30.59 33.54 -1.83
C LEU A 161 29.78 32.30 -1.47
N ALA A 162 28.54 32.47 -1.00
CA ALA A 162 27.63 31.35 -0.72
C ALA A 162 27.38 30.48 -1.97
N ARG A 163 27.21 31.11 -3.15
CA ARG A 163 27.09 30.38 -4.42
C ARG A 163 28.35 29.60 -4.77
N LEU A 164 29.52 30.24 -4.71
CA LEU A 164 30.79 29.59 -5.01
C LEU A 164 31.08 28.42 -4.05
N ALA A 165 30.78 28.58 -2.76
CA ALA A 165 30.89 27.51 -1.76
C ALA A 165 29.96 26.34 -2.10
N SER A 166 28.72 26.62 -2.53
CA SER A 166 27.80 25.57 -2.97
C SER A 166 28.24 24.83 -4.24
N ASP A 167 28.89 25.53 -5.18
CA ASP A 167 29.42 24.92 -6.40
C ASP A 167 30.65 24.03 -6.07
N GLN A 168 31.46 24.39 -5.06
CA GLN A 168 32.57 23.54 -4.58
C GLN A 168 32.09 22.22 -3.98
N ILE A 169 30.97 22.24 -3.26
CA ILE A 169 30.37 21.03 -2.68
C ILE A 169 29.99 20.00 -3.76
N LEU A 170 29.88 20.36 -5.04
CA LEU A 170 29.58 19.41 -6.11
C LEU A 170 30.80 18.84 -6.84
N LEU A 171 31.98 19.44 -6.70
CA LEU A 171 33.14 19.14 -7.55
C LEU A 171 34.05 18.02 -7.01
N HIS A 172 33.54 17.15 -6.15
CA HIS A 172 34.28 16.06 -5.48
C HIS A 172 34.98 15.11 -6.47
N SER A 173 36.18 15.50 -6.85
CA SER A 173 37.25 14.69 -7.43
C SER A 173 38.40 14.74 -6.43
N GLY A 174 39.20 13.68 -6.31
CA GLY A 174 40.13 13.42 -5.18
C GLY A 174 41.23 14.45 -4.88
N THR A 175 41.20 15.64 -5.49
CA THR A 175 42.09 16.79 -5.23
C THR A 175 41.35 18.03 -4.67
N ALA A 176 40.03 17.97 -4.48
CA ALA A 176 39.24 19.07 -3.91
C ALA A 176 39.27 19.09 -2.36
N PRO A 177 39.21 20.26 -1.72
CA PRO A 177 39.12 20.38 -0.25
C PRO A 177 37.83 19.75 0.31
N GLU A 178 37.89 19.27 1.56
CA GLU A 178 36.74 18.61 2.22
C GLU A 178 35.49 19.51 2.25
N PRO A 179 34.30 18.98 1.91
CA PRO A 179 33.08 19.77 1.78
C PRO A 179 32.55 20.32 3.11
N TYR A 180 32.97 19.73 4.24
CA TYR A 180 32.47 20.06 5.56
C TYR A 180 32.63 21.55 5.89
N GLY A 181 33.78 22.15 5.63
CA GLY A 181 33.98 23.57 5.95
C GLY A 181 33.14 24.52 5.09
N PHE A 182 32.82 24.14 3.84
CA PHE A 182 31.85 24.91 3.05
C PHE A 182 30.42 24.75 3.57
N LEU A 183 30.04 23.55 4.05
CA LEU A 183 28.76 23.31 4.69
C LEU A 183 28.63 24.11 5.99
N GLU A 184 29.66 24.12 6.84
CA GLU A 184 29.68 24.97 8.04
C GLU A 184 29.52 26.45 7.70
N PHE A 185 30.17 26.92 6.62
CA PHE A 185 30.06 28.32 6.21
C PHE A 185 28.63 28.64 5.79
N LEU A 186 28.01 27.79 4.96
CA LEU A 186 26.62 27.95 4.57
C LEU A 186 25.66 27.89 5.77
N HIS A 187 25.90 26.98 6.73
CA HIS A 187 25.12 26.90 7.95
C HIS A 187 25.22 28.19 8.78
N HIS A 188 26.43 28.72 8.96
CA HIS A 188 26.67 29.96 9.69
C HIS A 188 26.05 31.17 8.99
N VAL A 189 26.15 31.22 7.65
CA VAL A 189 25.50 32.24 6.81
C VAL A 189 23.99 32.27 7.04
N LEU A 190 23.38 31.09 7.14
CA LEU A 190 21.94 30.92 7.26
C LEU A 190 21.42 31.10 8.68
N HIS A 191 22.10 30.55 9.69
CA HIS A 191 21.63 30.58 11.08
C HIS A 191 21.58 31.99 11.69
N THR A 192 22.50 32.85 11.29
CA THR A 192 22.61 34.22 11.82
C THR A 192 21.79 35.23 11.02
N ALA A 193 21.34 34.87 9.81
CA ALA A 193 20.34 35.61 9.03
C ALA A 193 18.97 35.69 9.72
N THR A 194 18.76 34.87 10.74
CA THR A 194 17.48 34.65 11.42
C THR A 194 17.37 35.37 12.76
N VAL A 195 18.47 35.98 13.20
CA VAL A 195 18.52 36.75 14.45
C VAL A 195 17.83 38.10 14.24
N PRO A 196 16.82 38.46 15.06
CA PRO A 196 15.94 39.59 14.80
C PRO A 196 16.58 40.98 14.87
N THR A 197 17.77 41.11 15.45
CA THR A 197 18.55 42.37 15.43
C THR A 197 19.23 42.62 14.08
N SER A 198 19.31 41.61 13.20
CA SER A 198 19.93 41.64 11.87
C SER A 198 18.90 41.77 10.74
N ASN A 199 17.63 42.02 11.10
CA ASN A 199 16.40 41.72 10.34
C ASN A 199 16.14 42.46 9.01
N GLN A 200 17.10 43.17 8.43
CA GLN A 200 16.86 43.88 7.16
C GLN A 200 17.82 43.52 6.03
N ILE A 201 18.73 42.57 6.22
CA ILE A 201 19.86 42.41 5.28
C ILE A 201 19.78 41.14 4.43
N LEU A 202 19.13 40.09 4.93
CA LEU A 202 18.84 38.85 4.20
C LEU A 202 17.33 38.58 4.07
N ALA A 203 16.52 39.65 4.04
CA ALA A 203 15.08 39.56 3.73
C ALA A 203 14.80 38.96 2.34
N ASP A 204 15.82 38.87 1.46
CA ASP A 204 15.79 38.03 0.26
C ASP A 204 16.13 36.56 0.62
N ALA A 205 15.34 35.91 1.46
CA ALA A 205 15.34 34.45 1.56
C ALA A 205 15.10 33.82 0.17
N ASP A 206 14.35 34.53 -0.70
CA ASP A 206 14.21 34.24 -2.13
C ASP A 206 15.57 34.16 -2.84
N GLY A 207 16.52 35.05 -2.55
CA GLY A 207 17.84 35.05 -3.19
C GLY A 207 18.70 33.83 -2.82
N LEU A 208 18.58 33.31 -1.60
CA LEU A 208 19.30 32.10 -1.14
C LEU A 208 18.66 30.81 -1.68
N ALA A 209 17.33 30.79 -1.85
CA ALA A 209 16.63 29.75 -2.60
C ALA A 209 16.96 29.77 -4.11
N ILE A 210 17.21 30.96 -4.68
CA ILE A 210 17.42 31.19 -6.12
C ILE A 210 18.88 31.05 -6.59
N ASN A 211 19.89 31.25 -5.72
CA ASN A 211 21.30 31.25 -6.12
C ASN A 211 21.92 29.84 -6.37
N GLY A 212 21.10 28.78 -6.40
CA GLY A 212 21.55 27.42 -6.74
C GLY A 212 22.07 26.59 -5.56
N VAL A 213 22.22 27.20 -4.36
CA VAL A 213 22.70 26.53 -3.14
C VAL A 213 21.81 25.34 -2.79
N PHE A 214 20.50 25.56 -2.73
CA PHE A 214 19.51 24.51 -2.47
C PHE A 214 19.66 23.34 -3.46
N ARG A 215 19.64 23.65 -4.76
CA ARG A 215 19.76 22.66 -5.84
C ARG A 215 21.09 21.89 -5.77
N ASN A 216 22.17 22.58 -5.41
CA ASN A 216 23.49 21.99 -5.28
C ASN A 216 23.58 21.08 -4.05
N LEU A 217 22.97 21.47 -2.92
CA LEU A 217 22.86 20.61 -1.74
C LEU A 217 22.01 19.36 -2.02
N CYS A 218 20.89 19.49 -2.74
CA CYS A 218 20.07 18.35 -3.17
C CYS A 218 20.87 17.38 -4.03
N ARG A 219 21.64 17.89 -5.01
CA ARG A 219 22.51 17.07 -5.86
C ARG A 219 23.64 16.42 -5.08
N TYR A 220 24.24 17.13 -4.14
CA TYR A 220 25.30 16.60 -3.28
C TYR A 220 24.78 15.44 -2.42
N LEU A 221 23.70 15.65 -1.67
CA LEU A 221 23.06 14.60 -0.88
C LEU A 221 22.64 13.42 -1.77
N GLY A 222 21.99 13.68 -2.90
CA GLY A 222 21.57 12.64 -3.85
C GLY A 222 22.71 11.88 -4.55
N SER A 223 23.95 12.37 -4.47
CA SER A 223 25.14 11.69 -5.03
C SER A 223 25.85 10.77 -4.03
N ARG A 224 25.46 10.79 -2.74
CA ARG A 224 26.10 9.99 -1.67
C ARG A 224 25.54 8.56 -1.62
N SER A 225 26.41 7.61 -1.27
CA SER A 225 26.06 6.20 -1.10
C SER A 225 25.22 5.98 0.18
N PRO A 226 24.36 4.94 0.24
CA PRO A 226 23.65 4.57 1.46
C PRO A 226 24.53 4.29 2.69
N ALA A 227 25.81 3.95 2.47
CA ALA A 227 26.79 3.73 3.54
C ALA A 227 27.31 5.04 4.18
N ASP A 228 27.14 6.18 3.50
CA ASP A 228 27.67 7.49 3.92
C ASP A 228 26.62 8.36 4.66
N LYS A 229 25.46 7.79 4.99
CA LYS A 229 24.31 8.53 5.55
C LYS A 229 24.62 9.15 6.91
N ASP A 230 25.41 8.50 7.75
CA ASP A 230 25.70 8.95 9.11
C ASP A 230 27.07 9.65 9.24
N THR A 231 27.39 10.53 8.30
CA THR A 231 28.60 11.37 8.35
C THR A 231 28.28 12.75 8.93
N LYS A 232 29.30 13.44 9.47
CA LYS A 232 29.15 14.83 9.93
C LYS A 232 28.71 15.77 8.80
N GLU A 233 29.08 15.44 7.56
CA GLU A 233 28.73 16.19 6.35
C GLU A 233 27.25 16.10 6.00
N THR A 234 26.68 14.90 6.02
CA THR A 234 25.25 14.69 5.76
C THR A 234 24.38 15.29 6.86
N ASP A 235 24.79 15.21 8.14
CA ASP A 235 24.09 15.89 9.25
C ASP A 235 24.11 17.42 9.09
N MET A 236 25.26 18.01 8.74
CA MET A 236 25.39 19.45 8.52
C MET A 236 24.56 19.92 7.31
N ALA A 237 24.62 19.21 6.19
CA ALA A 237 23.81 19.50 5.01
C ALA A 237 22.30 19.43 5.30
N ALA A 238 21.87 18.45 6.12
CA ALA A 238 20.47 18.34 6.53
C ALA A 238 20.05 19.43 7.53
N ARG A 239 20.92 19.89 8.43
CA ARG A 239 20.64 21.04 9.31
C ARG A 239 20.40 22.31 8.50
N ILE A 240 21.25 22.57 7.51
CA ILE A 240 21.11 23.69 6.57
C ILE A 240 19.75 23.65 5.88
N PHE A 241 19.31 22.46 5.45
CA PHE A 241 18.02 22.23 4.83
C PHE A 241 16.84 22.59 5.75
N ILE A 242 16.91 22.17 7.03
CA ILE A 242 15.90 22.48 8.05
C ILE A 242 15.85 23.99 8.33
N THR A 243 17.01 24.66 8.43
CA THR A 243 17.09 26.11 8.65
C THR A 243 16.46 26.89 7.49
N LEU A 244 16.73 26.49 6.24
CA LEU A 244 16.10 27.10 5.06
C LEU A 244 14.56 26.96 5.05
N ALA A 245 14.04 25.83 5.53
CA ALA A 245 12.60 25.59 5.62
C ALA A 245 11.91 26.40 6.74
N ARG A 246 12.62 26.66 7.85
CA ARG A 246 12.09 27.38 9.02
C ARG A 246 12.11 28.89 8.88
N GLU A 247 13.19 29.45 8.33
CA GLU A 247 13.61 30.84 8.58
C GLU A 247 13.39 31.78 7.39
N SER A 248 12.55 31.37 6.44
CA SER A 248 12.19 32.21 5.30
C SER A 248 11.22 33.30 5.75
N ASN A 249 11.75 34.52 5.92
CA ASN A 249 11.08 35.75 6.39
C ASN A 249 9.85 36.21 5.56
N GLY A 250 9.35 35.42 4.61
CA GLY A 250 8.14 35.71 3.83
C GLY A 250 7.40 34.44 3.39
N GLN A 251 6.05 34.50 3.39
CA GLN A 251 5.19 33.40 2.96
C GLN A 251 5.54 32.88 1.55
N ALA A 252 6.01 33.76 0.64
CA ALA A 252 6.35 33.40 -0.74
C ALA A 252 7.69 32.63 -0.84
N ALA A 253 8.73 33.09 -0.14
CA ALA A 253 10.04 32.44 -0.09
C ALA A 253 9.98 31.09 0.62
N GLN A 254 9.26 31.05 1.74
CA GLN A 254 9.00 29.82 2.48
C GLN A 254 8.22 28.83 1.62
N LYS A 255 7.20 29.30 0.91
CA LYS A 255 6.47 28.48 -0.06
C LYS A 255 7.39 27.98 -1.17
N ALA A 256 8.25 28.80 -1.76
CA ALA A 256 9.15 28.39 -2.84
C ALA A 256 10.22 27.37 -2.40
N VAL A 257 10.80 27.56 -1.20
CA VAL A 257 11.72 26.60 -0.59
C VAL A 257 10.98 25.30 -0.28
N LEU A 258 9.81 25.37 0.35
CA LEU A 258 8.98 24.20 0.61
C LEU A 258 8.59 23.51 -0.70
N CYS A 259 8.26 24.22 -1.79
CA CYS A 259 8.00 23.65 -3.12
C CYS A 259 9.20 22.89 -3.69
N ALA A 260 10.40 23.46 -3.56
CA ALA A 260 11.61 22.84 -4.08
C ALA A 260 12.01 21.62 -3.24
N ILE A 261 11.82 21.70 -1.93
CA ILE A 261 11.97 20.63 -0.95
C ILE A 261 10.99 19.50 -1.26
N THR A 262 9.71 19.81 -1.38
CA THR A 262 8.68 18.81 -1.63
C THR A 262 8.88 18.16 -2.98
N ARG A 263 9.18 18.91 -4.03
CA ARG A 263 9.53 18.32 -5.32
C ARG A 263 10.78 17.43 -5.21
N ASP A 264 11.88 17.90 -4.64
CA ASP A 264 13.12 17.11 -4.64
C ASP A 264 13.11 15.94 -3.63
N LEU A 265 12.35 15.98 -2.53
CA LEU A 265 12.13 14.85 -1.61
C LEU A 265 11.06 13.87 -2.11
N PHE A 266 9.97 14.39 -2.67
CA PHE A 266 8.76 13.62 -3.01
C PHE A 266 8.58 13.40 -4.51
N THR A 267 9.50 13.80 -5.38
CA THR A 267 9.43 13.46 -6.81
C THR A 267 10.75 12.91 -7.35
N ASN A 268 11.89 13.23 -6.71
CA ASN A 268 13.19 12.61 -6.98
C ASN A 268 13.61 11.79 -5.76
N GLY A 269 13.34 10.48 -5.72
CA GLY A 269 13.65 9.58 -4.60
C GLY A 269 15.11 9.56 -4.13
N ARG A 270 16.03 10.18 -4.89
CA ARG A 270 17.46 10.32 -4.59
C ARG A 270 17.74 11.04 -3.27
N LEU A 271 17.02 12.11 -2.95
CA LEU A 271 17.29 12.90 -1.74
C LEU A 271 16.85 12.18 -0.47
N ALA A 272 15.69 11.53 -0.51
CA ALA A 272 15.17 10.79 0.62
C ALA A 272 15.98 9.52 0.92
N ARG A 273 16.53 8.85 -0.11
CA ARG A 273 17.47 7.74 0.10
C ARG A 273 18.75 8.20 0.80
N ALA A 274 19.16 9.45 0.66
CA ALA A 274 20.38 9.98 1.27
C ALA A 274 20.21 10.54 2.70
N LEU A 275 18.97 10.85 3.12
CA LEU A 275 18.71 11.41 4.45
C LEU A 275 18.65 10.30 5.53
N PRO A 276 19.36 10.46 6.67
CA PRO A 276 19.22 9.58 7.83
C PRO A 276 17.81 9.58 8.41
N ARG A 277 17.41 8.44 8.98
CA ARG A 277 16.09 8.28 9.65
C ARG A 277 15.88 9.28 10.79
N SER A 278 16.94 9.57 11.56
CA SER A 278 16.92 10.56 12.65
C SER A 278 16.63 11.98 12.14
N LEU A 279 17.06 12.30 10.92
CA LEU A 279 16.88 13.61 10.30
C LEU A 279 15.52 13.75 9.63
N LEU A 280 14.95 12.68 9.06
CA LEU A 280 13.55 12.68 8.62
C LEU A 280 12.59 12.99 9.79
N GLY A 281 12.87 12.43 10.97
CA GLY A 281 12.17 12.79 12.21
C GLY A 281 12.31 14.28 12.52
N LYS A 282 13.53 14.82 12.63
CA LYS A 282 13.74 16.25 12.90
C LYS A 282 13.11 17.18 11.84
N PHE A 283 13.10 16.75 10.58
CA PHE A 283 12.51 17.46 9.46
C PHE A 283 10.98 17.55 9.59
N SER A 284 10.31 16.43 9.89
CA SER A 284 8.86 16.43 10.20
C SER A 284 8.55 17.40 11.34
N LEU A 285 9.30 17.33 12.44
CA LEU A 285 9.08 18.20 13.60
C LEU A 285 9.32 19.69 13.34
N ALA A 286 10.06 20.03 12.27
CA ALA A 286 10.53 21.37 11.98
C ALA A 286 9.61 22.17 11.06
N ILE A 287 8.79 21.52 10.25
CA ILE A 287 7.89 22.17 9.29
C ILE A 287 6.46 22.05 9.82
N PRO A 288 5.67 23.14 9.88
CA PRO A 288 4.26 23.04 10.26
C PRO A 288 3.51 22.06 9.35
N SER A 289 2.84 21.07 9.93
CA SER A 289 2.09 20.04 9.18
C SER A 289 1.08 20.65 8.21
N GLU A 290 0.45 21.76 8.60
CA GLU A 290 -0.50 22.48 7.77
C GLU A 290 0.10 22.97 6.45
N MET A 291 1.34 23.47 6.47
CA MET A 291 2.02 23.96 5.28
C MET A 291 2.47 22.81 4.38
N LEU A 292 3.02 21.75 4.98
CA LEU A 292 3.49 20.57 4.26
C LEU A 292 2.32 19.87 3.55
N VAL A 293 1.24 19.61 4.26
CA VAL A 293 0.07 18.88 3.75
C VAL A 293 -0.67 19.67 2.68
N ARG A 294 -0.91 20.97 2.88
CA ARG A 294 -1.51 21.83 1.84
C ARG A 294 -0.66 21.84 0.58
N HIS A 295 0.65 21.93 0.74
CA HIS A 295 1.53 22.01 -0.40
C HIS A 295 1.57 20.70 -1.20
N ILE A 296 1.63 19.54 -0.52
CA ILE A 296 1.55 18.23 -1.19
C ILE A 296 0.21 18.06 -1.92
N TRP A 297 -0.89 18.52 -1.31
CA TRP A 297 -2.20 18.49 -1.93
C TRP A 297 -2.29 19.35 -3.21
N ASP A 298 -1.67 20.53 -3.19
CA ASP A 298 -1.67 21.47 -4.33
C ASP A 298 -0.75 21.02 -5.49
N THR A 299 0.10 19.99 -5.31
CA THR A 299 1.01 19.44 -6.33
C THR A 299 0.69 17.98 -6.71
N PRO A 300 -0.49 17.69 -7.29
CA PRO A 300 -0.96 16.31 -7.46
C PRO A 300 -0.24 15.50 -8.57
N ASP A 301 0.38 16.16 -9.55
CA ASP A 301 0.81 15.51 -10.80
C ASP A 301 2.32 15.15 -10.88
N ASP A 302 3.13 15.59 -9.91
CA ASP A 302 4.60 15.39 -9.99
C ASP A 302 5.11 14.14 -9.25
N VAL A 303 4.27 13.43 -8.49
CA VAL A 303 4.65 12.26 -7.66
C VAL A 303 4.66 10.98 -8.53
N THR A 304 5.60 10.88 -9.46
CA THR A 304 5.65 9.80 -10.47
C THR A 304 6.75 8.76 -10.25
N GLU A 305 7.64 8.94 -9.26
CA GLU A 305 8.71 7.97 -8.96
C GLU A 305 8.31 6.95 -7.87
N ALA A 306 8.67 5.67 -8.06
CA ALA A 306 8.35 4.56 -7.15
C ALA A 306 8.67 4.77 -5.65
N ASP A 307 9.66 5.60 -5.33
CA ASP A 307 10.09 5.82 -3.94
C ASP A 307 9.40 6.99 -3.25
N ALA A 308 8.97 7.98 -4.02
CA ALA A 308 8.29 9.17 -3.51
C ALA A 308 7.05 8.87 -2.64
N PRO A 309 6.21 7.88 -3.04
CA PRO A 309 5.13 7.39 -2.22
C PRO A 309 5.62 6.90 -0.82
N LYS A 310 6.72 6.12 -0.74
CA LYS A 310 7.27 5.63 0.55
C LYS A 310 7.75 6.77 1.47
N VAL A 311 8.36 7.81 0.88
CA VAL A 311 8.85 9.00 1.61
C VAL A 311 7.68 9.78 2.20
N LEU A 312 6.63 9.96 1.40
CA LEU A 312 5.40 10.63 1.82
C LEU A 312 4.76 9.90 3.01
N ALA A 313 4.64 8.58 2.95
CA ALA A 313 4.09 7.78 4.04
C ALA A 313 4.84 7.97 5.35
N ASN A 314 6.17 7.99 5.32
CA ASN A 314 6.97 8.15 6.53
C ASN A 314 6.86 9.54 7.12
N ILE A 315 6.94 10.60 6.28
CA ILE A 315 6.82 11.96 6.78
C ILE A 315 5.43 12.21 7.37
N LEU A 316 4.39 11.73 6.71
CA LEU A 316 3.02 11.82 7.24
C LEU A 316 2.88 10.99 8.52
N ALA A 317 3.40 9.76 8.57
CA ALA A 317 3.36 8.94 9.78
C ALA A 317 4.06 9.60 10.99
N PHE A 318 5.17 10.33 10.78
CA PHE A 318 5.80 11.11 11.86
C PHE A 318 4.93 12.29 12.31
N GLU A 319 4.22 12.96 11.40
CA GLU A 319 3.26 14.01 11.72
C GLU A 319 1.96 13.46 12.35
N GLY A 320 1.65 12.18 12.16
CA GLY A 320 0.41 11.53 12.56
C GLY A 320 -0.05 11.80 13.99
N THR A 321 0.88 11.82 14.95
CA THR A 321 0.58 12.11 16.37
C THR A 321 0.23 13.58 16.64
N ARG A 322 0.61 14.50 15.73
CA ARG A 322 0.39 15.94 15.81
C ARG A 322 -0.78 16.41 14.96
N VAL A 323 -1.29 15.57 14.05
CA VAL A 323 -2.44 15.90 13.18
C VAL A 323 -3.64 16.38 14.00
N ALA A 324 -3.84 15.85 15.21
CA ALA A 324 -4.90 16.30 16.11
C ALA A 324 -4.80 17.79 16.53
N GLN A 325 -3.60 18.37 16.52
CA GLN A 325 -3.34 19.76 16.89
C GLN A 325 -3.47 20.74 15.70
N THR A 326 -3.78 20.24 14.50
CA THR A 326 -3.83 21.03 13.26
C THR A 326 -5.24 21.48 12.89
N SER A 327 -5.36 22.48 12.01
CA SER A 327 -6.63 23.00 11.54
C SER A 327 -7.50 21.90 10.87
N PRO A 328 -8.84 21.96 10.92
CA PRO A 328 -9.71 20.96 10.29
C PRO A 328 -9.40 20.73 8.80
N GLN A 329 -9.06 21.80 8.07
CA GLN A 329 -8.67 21.74 6.66
C GLN A 329 -7.35 20.98 6.46
N ALA A 330 -6.36 21.20 7.34
CA ALA A 330 -5.10 20.47 7.31
C ALA A 330 -5.31 18.97 7.59
N ARG A 331 -6.18 18.63 8.54
CA ARG A 331 -6.55 17.24 8.83
C ARG A 331 -7.20 16.56 7.62
N LEU A 332 -8.14 17.22 6.96
CA LEU A 332 -8.79 16.69 5.76
C LEU A 332 -7.80 16.48 4.61
N ALA A 333 -6.95 17.47 4.34
CA ALA A 333 -5.92 17.35 3.32
C ALA A 333 -4.94 16.21 3.66
N TYR A 334 -4.59 16.02 4.94
CA TYR A 334 -3.70 14.96 5.40
C TYR A 334 -4.28 13.57 5.06
N VAL A 335 -5.54 13.33 5.42
CA VAL A 335 -6.23 12.05 5.15
C VAL A 335 -6.39 11.81 3.65
N ARG A 336 -6.67 12.86 2.86
CA ARG A 336 -6.81 12.75 1.41
C ARG A 336 -5.49 12.41 0.72
N VAL A 337 -4.41 13.07 1.12
CA VAL A 337 -3.06 12.78 0.61
C VAL A 337 -2.71 11.32 0.89
N LEU A 338 -2.99 10.82 2.10
CA LEU A 338 -2.78 9.40 2.43
C LEU A 338 -3.67 8.45 1.63
N SER A 339 -4.96 8.77 1.46
CA SER A 339 -5.86 7.93 0.64
C SER A 339 -5.36 7.83 -0.80
N ARG A 340 -4.99 8.96 -1.38
CA ARG A 340 -4.44 9.03 -2.73
C ARG A 340 -3.13 8.25 -2.85
N TYR A 341 -2.29 8.32 -1.82
CA TYR A 341 -1.07 7.54 -1.74
C TYR A 341 -1.34 6.03 -1.76
N PHE A 342 -2.27 5.53 -0.93
CA PHE A 342 -2.63 4.11 -0.94
C PHE A 342 -3.21 3.66 -2.28
N GLU A 343 -4.02 4.48 -2.94
CA GLU A 343 -4.50 4.18 -4.30
C GLU A 343 -3.37 3.96 -5.30
N LEU A 344 -2.38 4.86 -5.33
CA LEU A 344 -1.23 4.74 -6.23
C LEU A 344 -0.41 3.49 -5.91
N MET A 345 -0.19 3.20 -4.62
CA MET A 345 0.53 2.01 -4.16
C MET A 345 -0.11 0.71 -4.64
N PHE A 346 -1.43 0.58 -4.52
CA PHE A 346 -2.14 -0.63 -4.93
C PHE A 346 -2.31 -0.74 -6.45
N ARG A 347 -2.39 0.39 -7.17
CA ARG A 347 -2.51 0.40 -8.64
C ARG A 347 -1.28 -0.17 -9.34
N ASP A 348 -0.09 0.14 -8.83
CA ASP A 348 1.18 -0.19 -9.48
C ASP A 348 1.77 -1.54 -9.01
N ASN A 349 1.01 -2.34 -8.24
CA ASN A 349 1.48 -3.61 -7.66
C ASN A 349 2.84 -3.49 -6.97
N TYR A 350 3.09 -2.39 -6.27
CA TYR A 350 4.31 -2.25 -5.48
C TYR A 350 4.32 -3.33 -4.40
N THR A 351 5.12 -4.38 -4.63
CA THR A 351 5.31 -5.44 -3.66
C THR A 351 6.00 -4.86 -2.43
N ILE A 352 5.44 -5.18 -1.27
CA ILE A 352 6.04 -4.92 0.04
C ILE A 352 7.21 -5.90 0.17
N SER A 353 8.28 -5.74 -0.62
CA SER A 353 9.51 -6.46 -0.36
C SER A 353 10.13 -5.84 0.89
N GLY A 354 9.90 -6.52 2.00
CA GLY A 354 10.61 -6.27 3.24
C GLY A 354 12.13 -6.35 3.02
N GLU A 355 12.81 -5.64 3.91
CA GLU A 355 14.21 -5.83 4.32
C GLU A 355 15.31 -4.98 3.69
N ASN A 356 15.23 -4.45 2.46
CA ASN A 356 16.42 -3.78 1.87
C ASN A 356 16.34 -2.26 1.57
N ASP A 357 15.18 -1.62 1.67
CA ASP A 357 15.07 -0.17 1.48
C ASP A 357 14.80 0.55 2.80
N GLY A 358 15.64 1.53 3.17
CA GLY A 358 15.64 2.21 4.47
C GLY A 358 14.37 2.97 4.89
N ILE A 359 13.25 2.87 4.17
CA ILE A 359 11.98 3.57 4.35
C ILE A 359 10.86 2.51 4.49
N SER A 360 10.46 2.20 5.73
CA SER A 360 9.49 1.12 6.02
C SER A 360 8.10 1.65 6.38
N PHE A 361 7.06 1.04 5.78
CA PHE A 361 5.63 1.27 6.06
C PHE A 361 5.21 1.02 7.51
N ALA A 362 6.09 0.40 8.32
CA ALA A 362 5.83 0.09 9.74
C ALA A 362 5.37 1.31 10.57
N TYR A 363 5.76 2.54 10.19
CA TYR A 363 5.31 3.75 10.88
C TYR A 363 3.85 4.11 10.58
N PHE A 364 3.38 3.86 9.35
CA PHE A 364 1.98 4.06 9.04
C PHE A 364 1.11 3.09 9.85
N TYR A 365 1.58 1.84 9.98
CA TYR A 365 0.93 0.77 10.75
C TYR A 365 1.16 0.83 12.25
N ASN A 366 1.81 1.88 12.74
CA ASN A 366 1.96 2.07 14.18
C ASN A 366 0.60 2.36 14.81
N ALA A 367 0.23 1.56 15.81
CA ALA A 367 -1.01 1.72 16.57
C ALA A 367 -1.22 3.15 17.08
N ARG A 368 -0.16 3.86 17.48
CA ARG A 368 -0.25 5.27 17.92
C ARG A 368 -0.73 6.22 16.81
N HIS A 369 -0.28 5.99 15.58
CA HIS A 369 -0.65 6.80 14.43
C HIS A 369 -2.10 6.52 14.00
N ILE A 370 -2.46 5.23 13.92
CA ILE A 370 -3.83 4.80 13.62
C ILE A 370 -4.80 5.34 14.68
N ASN A 371 -4.41 5.27 15.95
CA ASN A 371 -5.20 5.84 17.06
C ASN A 371 -5.34 7.36 16.90
N ALA A 372 -4.26 8.09 16.63
CA ALA A 372 -4.32 9.54 16.43
C ALA A 372 -5.20 9.97 15.25
N ILE A 373 -5.22 9.22 14.13
CA ILE A 373 -6.11 9.53 13.01
C ILE A 373 -7.56 9.15 13.35
N THR A 374 -7.77 7.99 13.98
CA THR A 374 -9.12 7.52 14.35
C THR A 374 -9.74 8.37 15.47
N ASP A 375 -8.94 9.04 16.31
CA ASP A 375 -9.40 10.01 17.33
C ASP A 375 -10.22 11.13 16.70
N LEU A 376 -9.87 11.50 15.46
CA LEU A 376 -10.43 12.64 14.77
C LEU A 376 -11.81 12.34 14.16
N THR A 377 -12.26 11.08 14.17
CA THR A 377 -13.61 10.68 13.70
C THR A 377 -14.75 11.34 14.47
N SER A 378 -14.56 11.64 15.76
CA SER A 378 -15.57 12.23 16.64
C SER A 378 -15.72 13.74 16.46
N MET A 379 -14.72 14.41 15.87
CA MET A 379 -14.59 15.87 15.86
C MET A 379 -14.82 16.55 14.50
N ALA A 380 -15.26 15.81 13.47
CA ALA A 380 -15.11 16.26 12.09
C ALA A 380 -16.38 16.18 11.23
N ASP A 381 -16.42 17.04 10.20
CA ASP A 381 -17.48 17.12 9.19
C ASP A 381 -17.61 15.82 8.36
N SER A 382 -18.77 15.63 7.74
CA SER A 382 -19.09 14.44 6.92
C SER A 382 -18.02 14.13 5.86
N GLU A 383 -17.40 15.17 5.29
CA GLU A 383 -16.36 15.04 4.27
C GLU A 383 -15.06 14.41 4.80
N TYR A 384 -14.69 14.74 6.05
CA TYR A 384 -13.54 14.14 6.72
C TYR A 384 -13.79 12.67 7.05
N GLN A 385 -14.98 12.35 7.55
CA GLN A 385 -15.36 10.96 7.85
C GLN A 385 -15.27 10.09 6.60
N SER A 386 -15.81 10.56 5.47
CA SER A 386 -15.72 9.85 4.19
C SER A 386 -14.29 9.62 3.73
N ALA A 387 -13.42 10.64 3.82
CA ALA A 387 -12.01 10.52 3.48
C ALA A 387 -11.29 9.52 4.40
N LEU A 388 -11.64 9.51 5.69
CA LEU A 388 -11.02 8.62 6.66
C LEU A 388 -11.45 7.17 6.49
N TYR A 389 -12.73 6.90 6.28
CA TYR A 389 -13.18 5.54 5.97
C TYR A 389 -12.55 5.01 4.69
N ARG A 390 -12.36 5.88 3.69
CA ARG A 390 -11.61 5.55 2.47
C ARG A 390 -10.18 5.14 2.80
N LEU A 391 -9.45 5.96 3.57
CA LEU A 391 -8.07 5.67 3.99
C LEU A 391 -7.97 4.32 4.71
N LEU A 392 -8.83 4.09 5.71
CA LEU A 392 -8.81 2.86 6.52
C LEU A 392 -9.13 1.63 5.68
N ALA A 393 -10.18 1.67 4.85
CA ALA A 393 -10.52 0.52 4.01
C ALA A 393 -9.46 0.27 2.91
N LEU A 394 -8.79 1.29 2.38
CA LEU A 394 -7.63 1.12 1.49
C LEU A 394 -6.46 0.45 2.23
N SER A 395 -6.16 0.88 3.46
CA SER A 395 -5.08 0.27 4.26
C SER A 395 -5.31 -1.21 4.57
N LEU A 396 -6.57 -1.66 4.61
CA LEU A 396 -6.91 -3.07 4.80
C LEU A 396 -6.76 -3.93 3.54
N ARG A 397 -6.41 -3.37 2.37
CA ARG A 397 -6.16 -4.15 1.15
C ARG A 397 -4.84 -4.95 1.18
N HIS A 398 -3.97 -4.71 2.16
CA HIS A 398 -2.78 -5.53 2.37
C HIS A 398 -3.12 -6.99 2.70
N SER A 399 -2.21 -7.91 2.39
CA SER A 399 -2.32 -9.33 2.74
C SER A 399 -1.37 -9.68 3.90
N GLY A 400 -1.69 -10.75 4.64
CA GLY A 400 -0.82 -11.30 5.69
C GLY A 400 -0.86 -10.51 7.02
N SER A 401 0.27 -10.54 7.74
CA SER A 401 0.37 -10.07 9.14
C SER A 401 0.02 -8.59 9.32
N VAL A 402 0.42 -7.72 8.39
CA VAL A 402 0.15 -6.27 8.45
C VAL A 402 -1.35 -5.98 8.55
N ARG A 403 -2.17 -6.72 7.79
CA ARG A 403 -3.62 -6.58 7.81
C ARG A 403 -4.21 -7.06 9.14
N ASP A 404 -3.71 -8.16 9.70
CA ASP A 404 -4.16 -8.67 10.99
C ASP A 404 -3.79 -7.73 12.15
N GLU A 405 -2.58 -7.15 12.13
CA GLU A 405 -2.12 -6.14 13.08
C GLU A 405 -2.97 -4.87 13.03
N LEU A 406 -3.29 -4.39 11.82
CA LEU A 406 -4.21 -3.27 11.59
C LEU A 406 -5.59 -3.51 12.19
N LEU A 407 -6.19 -4.66 11.88
CA LEU A 407 -7.52 -5.01 12.40
C LEU A 407 -7.50 -5.13 13.92
N ALA A 408 -6.45 -5.72 14.50
CA ALA A 408 -6.28 -5.80 15.94
C ALA A 408 -6.15 -4.41 16.58
N ALA A 409 -5.34 -3.51 16.00
CA ALA A 409 -5.18 -2.14 16.48
C ALA A 409 -6.48 -1.34 16.42
N LEU A 410 -7.28 -1.52 15.36
CA LEU A 410 -8.57 -0.85 15.21
C LEU A 410 -9.64 -1.37 16.18
N LEU A 411 -9.55 -2.65 16.60
CA LEU A 411 -10.51 -3.28 17.52
C LEU A 411 -10.16 -3.10 19.00
N THR A 412 -8.88 -3.02 19.37
CA THR A 412 -8.39 -2.93 20.77
C THR A 412 -8.52 -1.53 21.38
N ARG A 413 -9.06 -0.58 20.64
CA ARG A 413 -9.11 0.82 21.06
C ARG A 413 -10.34 1.12 21.92
N GLU A 414 -10.10 1.61 23.13
CA GLU A 414 -11.11 2.25 23.98
C GLU A 414 -11.41 3.66 23.46
N ALA A 415 -12.64 3.91 23.02
CA ALA A 415 -13.17 5.22 22.69
C ALA A 415 -14.61 5.31 23.19
N ASP A 416 -15.10 6.53 23.49
CA ASP A 416 -16.47 6.77 23.97
C ASP A 416 -17.54 6.14 23.06
N LEU A 417 -17.27 6.05 21.75
CA LEU A 417 -18.03 5.25 20.79
C LEU A 417 -17.05 4.43 19.93
N PRO A 418 -17.17 3.08 19.88
CA PRO A 418 -16.33 2.24 19.03
C PRO A 418 -16.40 2.65 17.56
N LEU A 419 -15.28 2.50 16.82
CA LEU A 419 -15.23 2.78 15.38
C LEU A 419 -16.33 2.05 14.60
N MET A 420 -16.63 0.80 14.99
CA MET A 420 -17.66 -0.01 14.37
C MET A 420 -19.05 0.64 14.45
N GLU A 421 -19.42 1.16 15.62
CA GLU A 421 -20.69 1.83 15.83
C GLU A 421 -20.76 3.15 15.04
N ARG A 422 -19.63 3.88 14.91
CA ARG A 422 -19.54 5.07 14.05
C ARG A 422 -19.74 4.76 12.57
N CYS A 423 -19.10 3.70 12.06
CA CYS A 423 -19.29 3.25 10.67
C CYS A 423 -20.74 2.88 10.41
N TRP A 424 -21.37 2.12 11.32
CA TRP A 424 -22.78 1.75 11.21
C TRP A 424 -23.72 2.96 11.21
N HIS A 425 -23.52 3.90 12.12
CA HIS A 425 -24.32 5.14 12.16
C HIS A 425 -24.14 6.01 10.91
N HIS A 426 -22.93 6.08 10.37
CA HIS A 426 -22.65 6.81 9.14
C HIS A 426 -23.40 6.21 7.95
N VAL A 427 -23.35 4.87 7.80
CA VAL A 427 -24.14 4.16 6.76
C VAL A 427 -25.63 4.39 6.97
N CYS A 428 -26.16 4.19 8.18
CA CYS A 428 -27.60 4.30 8.45
C CYS A 428 -28.22 5.68 8.19
N LYS A 429 -27.44 6.75 8.38
CA LYS A 429 -27.93 8.13 8.16
C LYS A 429 -27.97 8.52 6.68
N SER A 430 -27.31 7.75 5.81
CA SER A 430 -27.20 8.06 4.38
C SER A 430 -28.48 7.75 3.59
N SER A 431 -28.62 8.38 2.42
CA SER A 431 -29.61 7.98 1.42
C SER A 431 -29.35 6.57 0.88
N LEU A 432 -28.07 6.17 0.77
CA LEU A 432 -27.68 4.84 0.32
C LEU A 432 -28.33 3.75 1.16
N ALA A 433 -28.30 3.84 2.49
CA ALA A 433 -28.91 2.83 3.34
C ALA A 433 -30.41 2.63 3.11
N LYS A 434 -31.15 3.67 2.68
CA LYS A 434 -32.57 3.54 2.33
C LYS A 434 -32.76 2.73 1.04
N GLU A 435 -31.89 2.92 0.05
CA GLU A 435 -31.94 2.17 -1.20
C GLU A 435 -31.54 0.69 -1.01
N LEU A 436 -30.55 0.43 -0.15
CA LEU A 436 -30.07 -0.93 0.15
C LEU A 436 -31.05 -1.78 0.98
N GLN A 437 -32.13 -1.20 1.52
CA GLN A 437 -33.20 -1.95 2.18
C GLN A 437 -34.01 -2.82 1.22
N SER A 438 -33.95 -2.52 -0.07
CA SER A 438 -34.51 -3.35 -1.15
C SER A 438 -33.39 -4.16 -1.82
N HIS A 439 -33.70 -5.32 -2.41
CA HIS A 439 -32.79 -6.08 -3.25
C HIS A 439 -32.87 -5.66 -4.74
N ARG A 440 -33.66 -4.62 -5.06
CA ARG A 440 -33.93 -4.17 -6.45
C ARG A 440 -33.09 -2.97 -6.91
N PHE A 441 -32.03 -2.62 -6.20
CA PHE A 441 -31.16 -1.51 -6.60
C PHE A 441 -30.12 -1.97 -7.64
N PRO A 442 -29.62 -1.07 -8.52
CA PRO A 442 -28.54 -1.39 -9.43
C PRO A 442 -27.21 -1.43 -8.68
N ALA A 443 -26.38 -2.46 -8.90
CA ALA A 443 -25.08 -2.60 -8.27
C ALA A 443 -24.12 -1.41 -8.57
N SER A 444 -24.34 -0.68 -9.67
CA SER A 444 -23.63 0.58 -9.97
C SER A 444 -23.85 1.68 -8.92
N LEU A 445 -24.93 1.61 -8.13
CA LEU A 445 -25.18 2.50 -7.00
C LEU A 445 -24.06 2.43 -5.95
N LEU A 446 -23.51 1.23 -5.72
CA LEU A 446 -22.37 1.02 -4.81
C LEU A 446 -21.08 1.63 -5.38
N LEU A 447 -21.01 1.81 -6.70
CA LEU A 447 -19.87 2.41 -7.38
C LEU A 447 -19.97 3.93 -7.52
N ALA A 448 -21.14 4.51 -7.26
CA ALA A 448 -21.40 5.93 -7.48
C ALA A 448 -20.47 6.83 -6.62
N PRO A 449 -19.82 7.87 -7.20
CA PRO A 449 -18.86 8.71 -6.48
C PRO A 449 -19.41 9.39 -5.23
N GLN A 450 -20.70 9.76 -5.25
CA GLN A 450 -21.38 10.38 -4.11
C GLN A 450 -21.50 9.47 -2.88
N ASN A 451 -21.42 8.14 -3.07
CA ASN A 451 -21.58 7.13 -2.03
C ASN A 451 -20.23 6.61 -1.51
N LEU A 452 -19.12 7.28 -1.83
CA LEU A 452 -17.77 6.82 -1.52
C LEU A 452 -17.54 6.68 -0.01
N GLY A 453 -18.06 7.60 0.81
CA GLY A 453 -17.89 7.51 2.27
C GLY A 453 -18.64 6.34 2.86
N GLU A 454 -19.90 6.21 2.49
CA GLU A 454 -20.84 5.19 2.95
C GLU A 454 -20.40 3.78 2.55
N ARG A 455 -19.96 3.60 1.29
CA ARG A 455 -19.52 2.28 0.81
C ARG A 455 -18.22 1.83 1.48
N MET A 456 -17.30 2.76 1.75
CA MET A 456 -16.05 2.46 2.46
C MET A 456 -16.31 2.19 3.94
N ALA A 457 -17.26 2.91 4.55
CA ALA A 457 -17.73 2.64 5.91
C ALA A 457 -18.38 1.26 6.01
N LEU A 458 -19.21 0.85 5.03
CA LEU A 458 -19.82 -0.47 4.98
C LEU A 458 -18.77 -1.58 4.83
N LEU A 459 -17.78 -1.39 3.95
CA LEU A 459 -16.67 -2.34 3.78
C LEU A 459 -15.88 -2.50 5.08
N LEU A 460 -15.50 -1.39 5.72
CA LEU A 460 -14.78 -1.39 7.00
C LEU A 460 -15.60 -2.03 8.13
N LEU A 461 -16.90 -1.75 8.18
CA LEU A 461 -17.82 -2.36 9.12
C LEU A 461 -17.86 -3.90 8.97
N CYS A 462 -17.95 -4.40 7.74
CA CYS A 462 -17.94 -5.84 7.48
C CYS A 462 -16.65 -6.51 7.94
N GLU A 463 -15.50 -5.87 7.68
CA GLU A 463 -14.17 -6.35 8.07
C GLU A 463 -13.99 -6.39 9.59
N LEU A 464 -14.30 -5.28 10.27
CA LEU A 464 -14.14 -5.16 11.72
C LEU A 464 -15.10 -6.10 12.45
N TYR A 465 -16.38 -6.13 12.05
CA TYR A 465 -17.35 -6.97 12.74
C TYR A 465 -17.10 -8.45 12.48
N GLY A 466 -16.78 -8.81 11.23
CA GLY A 466 -16.46 -10.20 10.88
C GLY A 466 -15.23 -10.73 11.63
N ARG A 467 -14.25 -9.87 11.92
CA ARG A 467 -13.10 -10.20 12.77
C ARG A 467 -13.48 -10.30 14.25
N SER A 468 -14.27 -9.35 14.77
CA SER A 468 -14.75 -9.36 16.16
C SER A 468 -15.59 -10.59 16.49
N LEU A 469 -16.47 -11.03 15.59
CA LEU A 469 -17.34 -12.20 15.79
C LEU A 469 -16.59 -13.54 15.94
N VAL A 470 -15.31 -13.61 15.52
CA VAL A 470 -14.47 -14.80 15.71
C VAL A 470 -14.08 -14.97 17.19
N THR A 471 -13.85 -13.86 17.90
CA THR A 471 -13.42 -13.87 19.30
C THR A 471 -14.54 -13.56 20.28
N LEU A 472 -15.66 -12.99 19.82
CA LEU A 472 -16.84 -12.70 20.62
C LEU A 472 -17.58 -13.98 21.00
N SER A 473 -17.87 -14.17 22.27
CA SER A 473 -18.68 -15.28 22.80
C SER A 473 -20.18 -15.03 22.58
N ASP A 474 -21.01 -16.07 22.68
CA ASP A 474 -22.47 -15.95 22.64
C ASP A 474 -22.96 -15.06 23.79
N THR A 475 -22.38 -15.16 24.99
CA THR A 475 -22.76 -14.30 26.13
C THR A 475 -22.52 -12.82 25.85
N GLU A 476 -21.36 -12.48 25.30
CA GLU A 476 -21.04 -11.08 24.94
C GLU A 476 -21.89 -10.60 23.77
N PHE A 477 -22.09 -11.45 22.74
CA PHE A 477 -22.87 -11.10 21.55
C PHE A 477 -24.34 -10.78 21.88
N TYR A 478 -24.97 -11.54 22.78
CA TYR A 478 -26.34 -11.29 23.22
C TYR A 478 -26.42 -10.28 24.39
N GLY A 479 -25.28 -9.87 24.93
CA GLY A 479 -25.14 -8.94 26.04
C GLY A 479 -24.91 -7.48 25.62
N LEU A 480 -24.46 -6.67 26.58
CA LEU A 480 -24.10 -5.26 26.35
C LEU A 480 -22.68 -5.08 25.78
N GLU A 481 -21.89 -6.15 25.78
CA GLU A 481 -20.50 -6.17 25.30
C GLU A 481 -20.42 -6.28 23.77
N ASN A 482 -21.53 -6.64 23.10
CA ASN A 482 -21.63 -6.60 21.65
C ASN A 482 -21.47 -5.15 21.17
N PRO A 483 -20.48 -4.83 20.31
CA PRO A 483 -20.27 -3.44 19.94
C PRO A 483 -21.32 -2.91 18.95
N LEU A 484 -22.26 -3.76 18.50
CA LEU A 484 -23.52 -3.32 17.89
C LEU A 484 -24.71 -3.93 18.64
N PRO A 485 -25.73 -3.14 19.04
CA PRO A 485 -26.90 -3.70 19.69
C PRO A 485 -27.70 -4.58 18.73
N LEU A 486 -28.40 -5.59 19.24
CA LEU A 486 -29.12 -6.58 18.42
C LEU A 486 -30.09 -5.94 17.40
N LYS A 487 -30.76 -4.83 17.76
CA LYS A 487 -31.63 -4.07 16.84
C LYS A 487 -30.92 -3.61 15.56
N ASP A 488 -29.64 -3.28 15.69
CA ASP A 488 -28.81 -2.78 14.61
C ASP A 488 -28.17 -3.93 13.85
N VAL A 489 -27.85 -5.04 14.53
CA VAL A 489 -27.45 -6.30 13.87
C VAL A 489 -28.56 -6.85 12.96
N ILE A 490 -29.83 -6.75 13.36
CA ILE A 490 -30.97 -7.15 12.53
C ILE A 490 -31.02 -6.27 11.25
N LYS A 491 -30.91 -4.95 11.39
CA LYS A 491 -30.91 -4.04 10.24
C LYS A 491 -29.71 -4.25 9.32
N LEU A 492 -28.52 -4.45 9.90
CA LEU A 492 -27.29 -4.72 9.16
C LEU A 492 -27.41 -6.02 8.38
N SER A 493 -27.89 -7.10 9.01
CA SER A 493 -28.05 -8.38 8.34
C SER A 493 -29.05 -8.32 7.19
N LEU A 494 -30.15 -7.56 7.30
CA LEU A 494 -31.08 -7.32 6.19
C LEU A 494 -30.41 -6.57 5.03
N LEU A 495 -29.66 -5.51 5.34
CA LEU A 495 -28.92 -4.73 4.34
C LEU A 495 -27.89 -5.61 3.63
N LEU A 496 -27.08 -6.37 4.38
CA LEU A 496 -26.06 -7.26 3.82
C LEU A 496 -26.69 -8.37 2.97
N ARG A 497 -27.83 -8.93 3.38
CA ARG A 497 -28.58 -9.92 2.61
C ARG A 497 -28.88 -9.41 1.20
N ASN A 498 -29.40 -8.19 1.11
CA ASN A 498 -29.74 -7.57 -0.16
C ASN A 498 -28.49 -7.20 -0.97
N VAL A 499 -27.46 -6.66 -0.31
CA VAL A 499 -26.18 -6.31 -0.96
C VAL A 499 -25.52 -7.53 -1.58
N VAL A 500 -25.36 -8.62 -0.83
CA VAL A 500 -24.73 -9.84 -1.35
C VAL A 500 -25.58 -10.45 -2.47
N PHE A 501 -26.91 -10.46 -2.34
CA PHE A 501 -27.79 -10.92 -3.42
C PHE A 501 -27.57 -10.12 -4.70
N VAL A 502 -27.57 -8.79 -4.64
CA VAL A 502 -27.35 -7.92 -5.80
C VAL A 502 -25.95 -8.11 -6.39
N LEU A 503 -24.92 -8.28 -5.56
CA LEU A 503 -23.55 -8.55 -6.03
C LEU A 503 -23.44 -9.88 -6.77
N ILE A 504 -24.18 -10.92 -6.36
CA ILE A 504 -24.22 -12.19 -7.10
C ILE A 504 -25.08 -12.05 -8.37
N TRP A 505 -26.26 -11.43 -8.25
CA TRP A 505 -27.24 -11.37 -9.32
C TRP A 505 -26.81 -10.44 -10.47
N GLN A 506 -26.10 -9.35 -10.18
CA GLN A 506 -25.67 -8.34 -11.15
C GLN A 506 -24.13 -8.27 -11.32
N GLY A 507 -23.36 -8.95 -10.47
CA GLY A 507 -21.89 -8.91 -10.48
C GLY A 507 -21.27 -9.33 -11.81
N PRO A 508 -21.58 -10.53 -12.37
CA PRO A 508 -20.98 -11.01 -13.62
C PRO A 508 -21.10 -9.99 -14.76
N THR A 509 -22.27 -9.36 -14.91
CA THR A 509 -22.50 -8.31 -15.91
C THR A 509 -21.66 -7.05 -15.69
N LEU A 510 -21.30 -6.71 -14.45
CA LEU A 510 -20.44 -5.56 -14.15
C LEU A 510 -18.94 -5.88 -14.33
N TYR A 511 -18.53 -7.13 -14.10
CA TYR A 511 -17.14 -7.56 -14.30
C TYR A 511 -16.78 -7.65 -15.79
N GLU A 512 -17.71 -8.13 -16.62
CA GLU A 512 -17.53 -8.40 -18.06
C GLU A 512 -17.72 -7.17 -18.95
N SER A 513 -18.63 -6.24 -18.61
CA SER A 513 -18.92 -5.05 -19.43
C SER A 513 -17.81 -3.98 -19.42
N ALA A 514 -16.83 -4.10 -18.52
CA ALA A 514 -15.73 -3.17 -18.39
C ALA A 514 -14.52 -3.64 -19.21
N GLU A 515 -14.58 -3.40 -20.53
CA GLU A 515 -13.39 -3.36 -21.38
C GLU A 515 -12.43 -2.28 -20.84
N GLY A 516 -11.53 -2.69 -19.94
CA GLY A 516 -10.27 -2.01 -19.64
C GLY A 516 -10.25 -0.71 -18.84
N ARG A 517 -11.39 -0.13 -18.39
CA ARG A 517 -11.37 1.24 -17.79
C ARG A 517 -11.61 1.40 -16.28
N ASP A 518 -12.21 0.44 -15.57
CA ASP A 518 -12.43 0.56 -14.11
C ASP A 518 -12.02 -0.74 -13.36
N THR A 519 -10.72 -0.88 -13.11
CA THR A 519 -10.19 -1.99 -12.29
C THR A 519 -10.49 -1.79 -10.80
N GLU A 520 -10.46 -0.54 -10.32
CA GLU A 520 -10.64 -0.20 -8.91
C GLU A 520 -12.05 -0.51 -8.40
N GLY A 521 -13.08 -0.19 -9.19
CA GLY A 521 -14.47 -0.52 -8.87
C GLY A 521 -14.71 -2.02 -8.79
N ARG A 522 -14.10 -2.81 -9.69
CA ARG A 522 -14.23 -4.27 -9.70
C ARG A 522 -13.60 -4.92 -8.47
N GLU A 523 -12.37 -4.51 -8.13
CA GLU A 523 -11.69 -4.98 -6.91
C GLU A 523 -12.49 -4.65 -5.65
N PHE A 524 -13.06 -3.44 -5.58
CA PHE A 524 -13.92 -3.04 -4.48
C PHE A 524 -15.15 -3.93 -4.34
N LEU A 525 -15.88 -4.19 -5.42
CA LEU A 525 -17.08 -5.05 -5.38
C LEU A 525 -16.74 -6.48 -4.98
N GLN A 526 -15.61 -7.01 -5.47
CA GLN A 526 -15.12 -8.34 -5.10
C GLN A 526 -14.76 -8.40 -3.62
N GLN A 527 -14.04 -7.39 -3.10
CA GLN A 527 -13.68 -7.31 -1.69
C GLN A 527 -14.94 -7.22 -0.82
N LEU A 528 -15.87 -6.32 -1.17
CA LEU A 528 -17.14 -6.15 -0.47
C LEU A 528 -17.96 -7.44 -0.46
N HIS A 529 -18.04 -8.14 -1.59
CA HIS A 529 -18.70 -9.44 -1.69
C HIS A 529 -18.10 -10.45 -0.70
N THR A 530 -16.78 -10.65 -0.73
CA THR A 530 -16.10 -11.64 0.13
C THR A 530 -16.33 -11.35 1.62
N VAL A 531 -16.17 -10.11 2.06
CA VAL A 531 -16.32 -9.77 3.48
C VAL A 531 -17.78 -9.81 3.93
N SER A 532 -18.71 -9.43 3.06
CA SER A 532 -20.15 -9.42 3.38
C SER A 532 -20.72 -10.84 3.42
N VAL A 533 -20.30 -11.74 2.52
CA VAL A 533 -20.66 -13.17 2.56
C VAL A 533 -20.17 -13.80 3.85
N LYS A 534 -18.92 -13.55 4.24
CA LYS A 534 -18.37 -14.08 5.49
C LYS A 534 -19.16 -13.58 6.70
N LEU A 535 -19.42 -12.27 6.78
CA LEU A 535 -20.14 -11.69 7.91
C LEU A 535 -21.59 -12.19 8.00
N ILE A 536 -22.32 -12.24 6.88
CA ILE A 536 -23.72 -12.69 6.89
C ILE A 536 -23.83 -14.18 7.29
N GLN A 537 -22.89 -15.02 6.86
CA GLN A 537 -22.82 -16.41 7.30
C GLN A 537 -22.55 -16.54 8.81
N GLN A 538 -21.64 -15.72 9.35
CA GLN A 538 -21.36 -15.69 10.80
C GLN A 538 -22.58 -15.24 11.60
N LEU A 539 -23.30 -14.20 11.15
CA LEU A 539 -24.50 -13.69 11.79
C LEU A 539 -25.66 -14.70 11.73
N HIS A 540 -25.88 -15.33 10.57
CA HIS A 540 -26.86 -16.40 10.44
C HIS A 540 -26.52 -17.58 11.36
N ALA A 541 -25.23 -17.97 11.45
CA ALA A 541 -24.81 -19.04 12.35
C ALA A 541 -25.11 -18.72 13.83
N ARG A 542 -25.00 -17.45 14.25
CA ARG A 542 -25.40 -17.02 15.61
C ARG A 542 -26.92 -17.11 15.78
N ASP A 543 -27.69 -16.60 14.82
CA ASP A 543 -29.16 -16.65 14.85
C ASP A 543 -29.70 -18.09 14.90
N THR A 544 -29.02 -19.04 14.24
CA THR A 544 -29.40 -20.46 14.32
C THR A 544 -29.16 -21.08 15.69
N ARG A 545 -28.24 -20.54 16.50
CA ARG A 545 -28.02 -21.03 17.88
C ARG A 545 -29.02 -20.41 18.86
N ARG A 546 -29.21 -19.10 18.76
CA ARG A 546 -30.20 -18.37 19.55
C ARG A 546 -30.82 -17.28 18.68
N ARG A 547 -32.10 -17.46 18.37
CA ARG A 547 -32.84 -16.58 17.48
C ARG A 547 -32.89 -15.16 18.04
N PHE A 548 -32.46 -14.19 17.25
CA PHE A 548 -32.59 -12.75 17.51
C PHE A 548 -33.25 -12.02 16.33
N CYS A 549 -33.22 -12.60 15.13
CA CYS A 549 -33.95 -12.08 13.98
C CYS A 549 -35.43 -12.47 14.01
N PRO A 550 -36.34 -11.62 13.45
CA PRO A 550 -37.73 -11.99 13.24
C PRO A 550 -37.90 -13.23 12.36
N PRO A 551 -39.08 -13.90 12.38
CA PRO A 551 -39.41 -14.92 11.39
C PRO A 551 -39.20 -14.40 9.96
N GLU A 552 -38.71 -15.27 9.07
CA GLU A 552 -38.53 -14.99 7.63
C GLU A 552 -37.51 -13.89 7.28
N HIS A 553 -36.83 -13.31 8.27
CA HIS A 553 -35.79 -12.29 8.09
C HIS A 553 -34.73 -12.66 7.04
N TRP A 554 -34.34 -13.94 7.01
CA TRP A 554 -33.33 -14.43 6.09
C TRP A 554 -33.88 -14.78 4.71
N TYR A 555 -35.18 -15.04 4.57
CA TYR A 555 -35.76 -15.48 3.31
C TYR A 555 -35.87 -14.32 2.33
N LEU A 556 -35.53 -14.60 1.07
CA LEU A 556 -35.69 -13.65 -0.01
C LEU A 556 -36.85 -14.10 -0.90
N GLU A 557 -37.99 -13.42 -0.76
CA GLU A 557 -39.14 -13.60 -1.65
C GLU A 557 -38.90 -12.87 -2.98
N ASP A 558 -38.02 -13.42 -3.80
CA ASP A 558 -37.74 -12.93 -5.14
C ASP A 558 -38.28 -13.92 -6.18
N ALA A 559 -39.16 -13.43 -7.06
CA ALA A 559 -39.81 -14.26 -8.06
C ALA A 559 -38.81 -14.83 -9.08
N GLU A 560 -37.72 -14.13 -9.39
CA GLU A 560 -36.69 -14.63 -10.30
C GLU A 560 -35.80 -15.67 -9.61
N LEU A 561 -35.48 -15.50 -8.33
CA LEU A 561 -34.75 -16.50 -7.55
C LEU A 561 -35.55 -17.81 -7.46
N ASN A 562 -36.83 -17.72 -7.15
CA ASN A 562 -37.71 -18.87 -6.95
C ASN A 562 -38.18 -19.51 -8.26
N ALA A 563 -38.38 -18.71 -9.32
CA ALA A 563 -38.62 -19.24 -10.65
C ALA A 563 -37.37 -20.02 -11.09
N HIS A 564 -37.59 -21.24 -11.60
CA HIS A 564 -36.52 -22.07 -12.16
C HIS A 564 -35.45 -22.49 -11.13
N LEU A 565 -35.73 -22.42 -9.81
CA LEU A 565 -34.83 -22.93 -8.77
C LEU A 565 -34.50 -24.43 -8.98
N PHE A 566 -35.49 -25.18 -9.47
CA PHE A 566 -35.38 -26.60 -9.76
C PHE A 566 -34.76 -26.89 -11.15
N ASP A 567 -34.59 -25.88 -11.99
CA ASP A 567 -33.96 -26.01 -13.31
C ASP A 567 -32.43 -26.02 -13.20
N ILE A 568 -31.87 -25.76 -12.01
CA ILE A 568 -30.43 -25.95 -11.69
C ILE A 568 -29.97 -27.38 -11.99
N LYS A 569 -30.89 -28.35 -12.05
CA LYS A 569 -30.62 -29.72 -12.46
C LYS A 569 -29.85 -29.79 -13.80
N GLU A 570 -30.25 -29.00 -14.80
CA GLU A 570 -29.62 -28.95 -16.13
C GLU A 570 -28.18 -28.41 -16.09
N LEU A 571 -27.82 -27.59 -15.10
CA LEU A 571 -26.49 -27.03 -14.94
C LEU A 571 -25.47 -28.06 -14.49
N MET A 572 -25.85 -28.85 -13.49
CA MET A 572 -24.97 -29.88 -12.95
C MET A 572 -24.83 -31.04 -13.95
N GLU A 573 -25.72 -31.17 -14.94
CA GLU A 573 -25.66 -32.10 -16.09
C GLU A 573 -24.40 -31.90 -16.94
N GLU A 574 -23.86 -30.69 -17.01
CA GLU A 574 -22.69 -30.37 -17.83
C GLU A 574 -21.34 -30.47 -17.08
N ASP A 575 -21.27 -30.04 -15.80
CA ASP A 575 -20.02 -30.06 -15.01
C ASP A 575 -19.53 -31.51 -14.72
N VAL A 576 -20.44 -32.46 -14.49
CA VAL A 576 -20.07 -33.86 -14.20
C VAL A 576 -19.49 -34.59 -15.41
N ASN A 577 -19.84 -34.19 -16.65
CA ASN A 577 -19.25 -34.78 -17.85
C ASN A 577 -17.78 -34.37 -18.05
N HIS A 578 -17.32 -33.30 -17.38
CA HIS A 578 -15.93 -32.84 -17.46
C HIS A 578 -15.04 -33.46 -16.36
N ASP A 579 -15.61 -33.88 -15.23
CA ASP A 579 -14.86 -34.53 -14.12
C ASP A 579 -14.64 -36.04 -14.32
N LEU A 580 -15.28 -36.67 -15.32
CA LEU A 580 -15.08 -38.10 -15.63
C LEU A 580 -13.81 -38.40 -16.44
N SER A 581 -12.92 -37.42 -16.64
CA SER A 581 -11.66 -37.58 -17.40
C SER A 581 -10.37 -37.42 -16.58
N GLU A 582 -10.42 -37.39 -15.25
CA GLU A 582 -9.19 -37.29 -14.43
C GLU A 582 -9.05 -38.48 -13.47
N ASP A 583 -7.85 -39.04 -13.48
CA ASP A 583 -7.43 -40.29 -12.85
C ASP A 583 -7.65 -40.32 -11.32
N GLU A 584 -7.92 -41.51 -10.82
CA GLU A 584 -8.03 -41.83 -9.40
C GLU A 584 -6.71 -41.59 -8.65
N GLU A 585 -6.54 -40.44 -8.01
CA GLU A 585 -5.64 -40.28 -6.86
C GLU A 585 -6.47 -40.02 -5.59
N GLU A 586 -6.65 -41.09 -4.78
CA GLU A 586 -7.10 -41.00 -3.40
C GLU A 586 -5.99 -40.36 -2.55
N ASP A 587 -6.20 -39.13 -2.06
CA ASP A 587 -5.91 -38.66 -0.69
C ASP A 587 -5.75 -37.12 -0.64
N GLU A 588 -6.84 -36.38 -0.77
CA GLU A 588 -6.95 -35.05 -0.18
C GLU A 588 -8.43 -34.70 0.09
N VAL A 589 -8.75 -34.31 1.32
CA VAL A 589 -10.10 -33.82 1.65
C VAL A 589 -10.31 -32.52 0.85
N PRO A 590 -11.33 -32.41 -0.02
CA PRO A 590 -11.52 -31.23 -0.84
C PRO A 590 -11.80 -30.02 0.08
N SER A 591 -10.88 -29.06 0.10
CA SER A 591 -11.16 -27.76 0.69
C SER A 591 -12.17 -27.04 -0.19
N ILE A 592 -13.37 -26.78 0.33
CA ILE A 592 -14.47 -26.08 -0.35
C ILE A 592 -14.08 -24.63 -0.75
N SER A 593 -12.88 -24.15 -0.38
CA SER A 593 -12.38 -22.82 -0.72
C SER A 593 -11.54 -22.71 -2.00
N SER A 594 -11.21 -23.80 -2.70
CA SER A 594 -10.29 -23.75 -3.86
C SER A 594 -10.96 -23.70 -5.25
N GLY A 595 -12.29 -23.82 -5.35
CA GLY A 595 -13.01 -23.93 -6.62
C GLY A 595 -13.22 -22.64 -7.46
N ILE A 596 -12.47 -21.55 -7.24
CA ILE A 596 -12.65 -20.27 -7.98
C ILE A 596 -11.37 -19.83 -8.71
N ARG A 597 -10.52 -20.78 -9.12
CA ARG A 597 -9.37 -20.46 -9.98
C ARG A 597 -9.23 -21.43 -11.15
N SER A 598 -10.25 -21.47 -12.01
CA SER A 598 -10.11 -21.57 -13.46
C SER A 598 -11.47 -21.91 -14.06
N ALA A 599 -12.13 -20.94 -14.67
CA ALA A 599 -13.23 -21.19 -15.59
C ALA A 599 -13.00 -20.33 -16.83
N LYS A 600 -11.97 -20.70 -17.61
CA LYS A 600 -11.85 -20.27 -19.00
C LYS A 600 -12.54 -21.36 -19.82
N ALA A 601 -13.60 -20.95 -20.52
CA ALA A 601 -14.36 -21.70 -21.53
C ALA A 601 -15.41 -22.72 -21.03
N THR A 602 -16.66 -22.27 -20.96
CA THR A 602 -17.79 -22.96 -21.65
C THR A 602 -18.98 -22.02 -21.74
N SER A 603 -19.40 -21.80 -22.98
CA SER A 603 -20.42 -20.86 -23.42
C SER A 603 -21.82 -21.49 -23.38
N VAL A 604 -22.81 -20.66 -23.03
CA VAL A 604 -24.26 -20.86 -23.22
C VAL A 604 -24.99 -21.77 -22.21
N ILE A 605 -24.61 -21.72 -20.93
CA ILE A 605 -25.54 -22.02 -19.84
C ILE A 605 -26.10 -20.70 -19.32
N SER A 606 -27.42 -20.58 -19.15
CA SER A 606 -28.05 -19.32 -18.80
C SER A 606 -27.34 -18.68 -17.59
N ASN A 607 -26.94 -17.41 -17.71
CA ASN A 607 -26.32 -16.65 -16.61
C ASN A 607 -27.16 -16.71 -15.32
N GLY A 608 -28.47 -16.96 -15.43
CA GLY A 608 -29.39 -17.15 -14.31
C GLY A 608 -29.13 -18.42 -13.49
N HIS A 609 -28.85 -19.57 -14.13
CA HIS A 609 -28.64 -20.82 -13.37
C HIS A 609 -27.35 -20.75 -12.55
N LYS A 610 -26.25 -20.21 -13.10
CA LYS A 610 -24.97 -20.07 -12.39
C LYS A 610 -25.09 -19.21 -11.14
N LYS A 611 -25.86 -18.12 -11.23
CA LYS A 611 -26.15 -17.22 -10.09
C LYS A 611 -26.91 -17.96 -8.97
N ARG A 612 -27.91 -18.78 -9.30
CA ARG A 612 -28.66 -19.57 -8.31
C ARG A 612 -27.79 -20.61 -7.61
N ALA A 613 -26.90 -21.28 -8.34
CA ALA A 613 -25.93 -22.21 -7.76
C ALA A 613 -24.98 -21.50 -6.77
N ILE A 614 -24.47 -20.32 -7.12
CA ILE A 614 -23.64 -19.49 -6.22
C ILE A 614 -24.43 -19.10 -4.95
N ILE A 615 -25.70 -18.71 -5.07
CA ILE A 615 -26.56 -18.41 -3.91
C ILE A 615 -26.74 -19.64 -3.02
N LEU A 616 -27.00 -20.81 -3.58
CA LEU A 616 -27.11 -22.06 -2.81
C LEU A 616 -25.80 -22.43 -2.10
N GLN A 617 -24.65 -22.11 -2.69
CA GLN A 617 -23.35 -22.37 -2.06
C GLN A 617 -23.03 -21.37 -0.94
N GLN A 618 -23.26 -20.07 -1.18
CA GLN A 618 -22.79 -18.99 -0.30
C GLN A 618 -23.85 -18.51 0.70
N MET A 619 -25.13 -18.53 0.34
CA MET A 619 -26.24 -18.10 1.19
C MET A 619 -27.47 -19.02 1.04
N PRO A 620 -27.34 -20.33 1.29
CA PRO A 620 -28.47 -21.24 1.13
C PRO A 620 -29.65 -20.86 2.02
N PHE A 621 -29.42 -20.13 3.13
CA PHE A 621 -30.49 -19.73 4.06
C PHE A 621 -31.45 -18.66 3.50
N LEU A 622 -31.18 -18.10 2.32
CA LEU A 622 -32.15 -17.27 1.62
C LEU A 622 -33.34 -18.08 1.08
N ILE A 623 -33.13 -19.38 0.90
CA ILE A 623 -34.11 -20.32 0.37
C ILE A 623 -34.66 -21.15 1.53
N PRO A 624 -35.99 -21.31 1.65
CA PRO A 624 -36.60 -22.12 2.69
C PRO A 624 -36.00 -23.54 2.75
N PHE A 625 -35.86 -24.08 3.96
CA PHE A 625 -35.26 -25.39 4.18
C PHE A 625 -35.96 -26.50 3.37
N VAL A 626 -37.29 -26.49 3.34
CA VAL A 626 -38.11 -27.47 2.60
C VAL A 626 -37.77 -27.47 1.11
N SER A 627 -37.67 -26.28 0.50
CA SER A 627 -37.30 -26.14 -0.92
C SER A 627 -35.89 -26.66 -1.20
N ARG A 628 -34.93 -26.44 -0.28
CA ARG A 628 -33.57 -26.99 -0.41
C ARG A 628 -33.54 -28.51 -0.30
N VAL A 629 -34.35 -29.10 0.58
CA VAL A 629 -34.45 -30.56 0.72
C VAL A 629 -35.04 -31.18 -0.56
N GLN A 630 -36.10 -30.58 -1.11
CA GLN A 630 -36.68 -31.01 -2.38
C GLN A 630 -35.65 -30.93 -3.52
N LEU A 631 -34.89 -29.84 -3.60
CA LEU A 631 -33.83 -29.69 -4.58
C LEU A 631 -32.73 -30.73 -4.38
N PHE A 632 -32.31 -30.97 -3.15
CA PHE A 632 -31.31 -32.00 -2.82
C PHE A 632 -31.74 -33.39 -3.28
N HIS A 633 -32.97 -33.82 -2.99
CA HIS A 633 -33.47 -35.12 -3.44
C HIS A 633 -33.60 -35.20 -4.96
N MET A 634 -34.07 -34.14 -5.62
CA MET A 634 -34.11 -34.06 -7.08
C MET A 634 -32.73 -34.24 -7.73
N LEU A 635 -31.68 -33.67 -7.12
CA LEU A 635 -30.30 -33.81 -7.60
C LEU A 635 -29.74 -35.22 -7.37
N LEU A 636 -30.20 -35.93 -6.33
CA LEU A 636 -29.76 -37.29 -6.00
C LEU A 636 -30.38 -38.38 -6.89
N ASP A 637 -31.58 -38.16 -7.44
CA ASP A 637 -32.29 -39.10 -8.33
C ASP A 637 -31.59 -39.30 -9.69
N ARG A 638 -30.49 -38.57 -9.93
CA ARG A 638 -29.74 -38.47 -11.19
C ARG A 638 -28.90 -39.70 -11.59
N GLY A 639 -29.01 -40.83 -10.90
CA GLY A 639 -28.16 -42.01 -11.14
C GLY A 639 -28.87 -43.35 -11.34
N ASP A 640 -30.20 -43.41 -11.28
CA ASP A 640 -30.91 -44.71 -11.19
C ASP A 640 -31.66 -45.14 -12.45
N ASN A 641 -31.59 -44.40 -13.57
CA ASN A 641 -32.21 -44.84 -14.83
C ASN A 641 -31.55 -46.11 -15.42
N ASP A 642 -30.34 -46.47 -14.99
CA ASP A 642 -29.58 -47.62 -15.51
C ASP A 642 -29.66 -48.89 -14.63
N HIS A 643 -30.42 -48.85 -13.52
CA HIS A 643 -30.65 -49.99 -12.64
C HIS A 643 -32.06 -50.57 -12.79
N PHE A 644 -32.51 -50.72 -14.04
CA PHE A 644 -33.66 -51.56 -14.39
C PHE A 644 -33.41 -53.06 -14.09
N TYR A 645 -32.16 -53.42 -13.74
CA TYR A 645 -31.75 -54.75 -13.30
C TYR A 645 -31.93 -54.91 -11.78
N SER A 646 -32.61 -56.00 -11.39
CA SER A 646 -32.90 -56.49 -10.03
C SER A 646 -32.10 -55.83 -8.90
N ALA A 647 -32.81 -55.13 -8.00
CA ALA A 647 -32.24 -54.62 -6.75
C ALA A 647 -31.49 -55.74 -5.98
N PRO A 648 -30.24 -55.52 -5.56
CA PRO A 648 -29.49 -56.52 -4.80
C PRO A 648 -30.19 -56.83 -3.48
N SER A 649 -30.28 -58.12 -3.14
CA SER A 649 -30.86 -58.60 -1.89
C SER A 649 -29.77 -58.86 -0.85
N ILE A 650 -29.94 -58.33 0.36
CA ILE A 650 -29.06 -58.60 1.50
C ILE A 650 -29.84 -59.31 2.61
N SER A 651 -29.30 -60.43 3.07
CA SER A 651 -29.86 -61.17 4.21
C SER A 651 -29.21 -60.74 5.52
N ILE A 652 -29.94 -60.30 6.53
CA ILE A 652 -29.38 -59.70 7.76
C ILE A 652 -29.92 -60.42 9.00
N ARG A 653 -29.05 -60.79 9.95
CA ARG A 653 -29.48 -61.27 11.27
C ARG A 653 -29.68 -60.09 12.22
N ARG A 654 -30.83 -60.02 12.87
CA ARG A 654 -31.17 -58.92 13.80
C ARG A 654 -30.12 -58.76 14.91
N ASP A 655 -29.67 -59.87 15.50
CA ASP A 655 -28.69 -59.87 16.60
C ASP A 655 -27.25 -59.54 16.18
N HIS A 656 -26.96 -59.53 14.87
CA HIS A 656 -25.62 -59.29 14.34
C HIS A 656 -25.63 -58.19 13.26
N ILE A 657 -26.55 -57.24 13.38
CA ILE A 657 -26.88 -56.27 12.33
C ILE A 657 -25.67 -55.46 11.83
N ILE A 658 -24.79 -54.99 12.73
CA ILE A 658 -23.61 -54.19 12.37
C ILE A 658 -22.65 -55.02 11.52
N GLU A 659 -22.30 -56.22 11.99
CA GLU A 659 -21.30 -57.08 11.37
C GLU A 659 -21.82 -57.62 10.02
N ASP A 660 -23.08 -58.02 9.98
CA ASP A 660 -23.72 -58.51 8.76
C ASP A 660 -23.89 -57.41 7.71
N ALA A 661 -24.26 -56.19 8.14
CA ALA A 661 -24.35 -55.03 7.26
C ALA A 661 -22.97 -54.60 6.76
N TYR A 662 -21.96 -54.50 7.63
CA TYR A 662 -20.60 -54.12 7.25
C TYR A 662 -20.05 -55.03 6.15
N ARG A 663 -20.20 -56.36 6.29
CA ARG A 663 -19.73 -57.31 5.27
C ARG A 663 -20.50 -57.22 3.95
N ARG A 664 -21.83 -57.07 4.02
CA ARG A 664 -22.69 -57.11 2.82
C ARG A 664 -22.71 -55.78 2.08
N VAL A 665 -22.88 -54.66 2.78
CA VAL A 665 -22.85 -53.32 2.21
C VAL A 665 -21.48 -53.01 1.61
N SER A 666 -20.38 -53.47 2.23
CA SER A 666 -19.05 -53.26 1.67
C SER A 666 -18.85 -53.97 0.32
N ARG A 667 -19.60 -55.03 0.02
CA ARG A 667 -19.57 -55.75 -1.28
C ARG A 667 -20.46 -55.13 -2.35
N LEU A 668 -21.43 -54.30 -1.95
CA LEU A 668 -22.36 -53.66 -2.90
C LEU A 668 -21.73 -52.46 -3.60
N GLU A 669 -20.64 -51.90 -3.07
CA GLU A 669 -19.92 -50.76 -3.67
C GLU A 669 -20.85 -49.64 -4.17
N SER A 670 -20.90 -49.40 -5.49
CA SER A 670 -21.75 -48.40 -6.14
C SER A 670 -23.24 -48.77 -6.12
N ALA A 671 -23.58 -50.07 -6.13
CA ALA A 671 -24.95 -50.56 -6.10
C ALA A 671 -25.68 -50.23 -4.79
N PHE A 672 -24.95 -49.94 -3.71
CA PHE A 672 -25.56 -49.46 -2.46
C PHE A 672 -26.25 -48.09 -2.61
N LYS A 673 -25.89 -47.32 -3.65
CA LYS A 673 -26.57 -46.06 -3.97
C LYS A 673 -28.02 -46.31 -4.40
N GLY A 674 -28.27 -47.31 -5.24
CA GLY A 674 -29.60 -47.66 -5.74
C GLY A 674 -30.47 -48.42 -4.73
N ARG A 675 -31.64 -48.91 -5.15
CA ARG A 675 -32.57 -49.67 -4.28
C ARG A 675 -31.93 -50.97 -3.79
N VAL A 676 -32.10 -51.29 -2.50
CA VAL A 676 -31.58 -52.52 -1.87
C VAL A 676 -32.73 -53.27 -1.22
N LYS A 677 -32.87 -54.56 -1.53
CA LYS A 677 -33.86 -55.45 -0.92
C LYS A 677 -33.28 -56.03 0.37
N VAL A 678 -34.06 -56.07 1.45
CA VAL A 678 -33.59 -56.61 2.74
C VAL A 678 -34.44 -57.80 3.16
N GLU A 679 -33.77 -58.86 3.57
CA GLU A 679 -34.39 -60.06 4.12
C GLU A 679 -33.81 -60.31 5.52
N PHE A 680 -34.65 -60.29 6.55
CA PHE A 680 -34.18 -60.69 7.88
C PHE A 680 -34.13 -62.22 7.97
N VAL A 681 -33.06 -62.74 8.57
CA VAL A 681 -32.86 -64.17 8.77
C VAL A 681 -32.58 -64.48 10.24
N ASP A 682 -33.06 -65.61 10.72
CA ASP A 682 -32.84 -66.07 12.08
C ASP A 682 -31.42 -66.64 12.32
N HIS A 683 -31.16 -67.16 13.51
CA HIS A 683 -29.86 -67.78 13.88
C HIS A 683 -29.51 -69.01 13.02
N PHE A 684 -30.50 -69.66 12.42
CA PHE A 684 -30.34 -70.82 11.53
C PHE A 684 -30.30 -70.43 10.05
N GLY A 685 -30.40 -69.13 9.73
CA GLY A 685 -30.37 -68.60 8.38
C GLY A 685 -31.71 -68.72 7.63
N MET A 686 -32.79 -69.03 8.34
CA MET A 686 -34.13 -69.12 7.75
C MET A 686 -34.74 -67.72 7.63
N PRO A 687 -35.44 -67.41 6.52
CA PRO A 687 -36.04 -66.11 6.30
C PRO A 687 -37.19 -65.86 7.28
N GLU A 688 -37.19 -64.69 7.93
CA GLU A 688 -38.30 -64.20 8.73
C GLU A 688 -39.47 -63.80 7.82
N GLU A 689 -40.72 -64.01 8.27
CA GLU A 689 -41.90 -63.63 7.49
C GLU A 689 -41.97 -62.10 7.30
N GLY A 690 -41.82 -61.63 6.06
CA GLY A 690 -41.94 -60.21 5.72
C GLY A 690 -42.07 -59.98 4.21
N ILE A 691 -43.02 -59.13 3.81
CA ILE A 691 -43.21 -58.72 2.41
C ILE A 691 -42.49 -57.39 2.20
N ASP A 692 -41.49 -57.37 1.30
CA ASP A 692 -40.70 -56.18 1.03
C ASP A 692 -41.43 -55.21 0.08
N GLY A 693 -42.21 -54.31 0.68
CA GLY A 693 -42.73 -53.10 0.06
C GLY A 693 -41.93 -51.83 0.42
N GLY A 694 -40.66 -51.96 0.83
CA GLY A 694 -39.82 -50.86 1.32
C GLY A 694 -39.82 -50.66 2.85
N GLY A 695 -40.72 -51.33 3.57
CA GLY A 695 -40.78 -51.30 5.04
C GLY A 695 -39.57 -51.97 5.71
N LEU A 696 -39.12 -53.11 5.16
CA LEU A 696 -38.01 -53.88 5.72
C LEU A 696 -36.68 -53.15 5.59
N PHE A 697 -36.44 -52.46 4.48
CA PHE A 697 -35.24 -51.63 4.32
C PHE A 697 -35.20 -50.48 5.32
N LYS A 698 -36.33 -49.80 5.53
CA LYS A 698 -36.43 -48.71 6.52
C LYS A 698 -36.20 -49.23 7.94
N GLU A 699 -36.77 -50.38 8.28
CA GLU A 699 -36.53 -51.04 9.57
C GLU A 699 -35.05 -51.38 9.76
N PHE A 700 -34.43 -52.02 8.76
CA PHE A 700 -33.01 -52.33 8.76
C PHE A 700 -32.14 -51.08 8.98
N MET A 701 -32.36 -50.02 8.21
CA MET A 701 -31.59 -48.78 8.36
C MET A 701 -31.79 -48.15 9.75
N THR A 702 -33.01 -48.20 10.29
CA THR A 702 -33.32 -47.65 11.62
C THR A 702 -32.58 -48.42 12.71
N LEU A 703 -32.67 -49.75 12.70
CA LEU A 703 -31.96 -50.62 13.66
C LEU A 703 -30.45 -50.50 13.51
N LEU A 704 -29.96 -50.50 12.27
CA LEU A 704 -28.54 -50.38 11.96
C LEU A 704 -27.99 -49.06 12.52
N CYS A 705 -28.66 -47.93 12.26
CA CYS A 705 -28.23 -46.64 12.77
C CYS A 705 -28.27 -46.58 14.30
N LYS A 706 -29.30 -47.15 14.93
CA LYS A 706 -29.41 -47.22 16.39
C LYS A 706 -28.22 -47.95 17.02
N GLU A 707 -27.83 -49.09 16.46
CA GLU A 707 -26.70 -49.88 16.96
C GLU A 707 -25.33 -49.27 16.59
N LEU A 708 -25.15 -48.78 15.35
CA LEU A 708 -23.90 -48.15 14.92
C LEU A 708 -23.58 -46.90 15.71
N PHE A 709 -24.59 -46.07 15.98
CA PHE A 709 -24.44 -44.79 16.66
C PHE A 709 -24.64 -44.86 18.17
N ASN A 710 -24.70 -46.07 18.73
CA ASN A 710 -24.77 -46.30 20.17
C ASN A 710 -23.46 -45.83 20.84
N PRO A 711 -23.49 -45.00 21.89
CA PRO A 711 -22.30 -44.60 22.64
C PRO A 711 -21.50 -45.76 23.25
N ALA A 712 -22.10 -46.96 23.38
CA ALA A 712 -21.39 -48.17 23.80
C ALA A 712 -20.41 -48.69 22.72
N ASN A 713 -20.49 -48.18 21.50
CA ASN A 713 -19.53 -48.47 20.44
C ASN A 713 -18.25 -47.65 20.65
N GLU A 714 -17.10 -48.32 20.71
CA GLU A 714 -15.78 -47.72 20.99
C GLU A 714 -15.37 -46.61 19.98
N LEU A 715 -16.01 -46.55 18.81
CA LEU A 715 -15.74 -45.54 17.79
C LEU A 715 -16.38 -44.18 18.07
N ILE A 716 -17.26 -44.07 19.06
CA ILE A 716 -18.10 -42.90 19.31
C ILE A 716 -17.86 -42.33 20.70
N SER A 717 -17.88 -41.02 20.80
CA SER A 717 -17.93 -40.26 22.05
C SER A 717 -19.18 -39.38 22.08
N THR A 718 -19.56 -38.95 23.29
CA THR A 718 -20.72 -38.09 23.51
C THR A 718 -20.33 -36.80 24.19
N THR A 719 -20.95 -35.69 23.78
CA THR A 719 -20.86 -34.43 24.51
C THR A 719 -21.72 -34.48 25.78
N VAL A 720 -21.64 -33.44 26.61
CA VAL A 720 -22.49 -33.30 27.81
C VAL A 720 -23.99 -33.35 27.46
N ASP A 721 -24.37 -32.85 26.28
CA ASP A 721 -25.75 -32.87 25.76
C ASP A 721 -26.12 -34.18 25.03
N HIS A 722 -25.33 -35.26 25.21
CA HIS A 722 -25.52 -36.55 24.55
C HIS A 722 -25.47 -36.52 23.01
N LYS A 723 -24.84 -35.50 22.41
CA LYS A 723 -24.60 -35.45 20.96
C LYS A 723 -23.35 -36.26 20.62
N ILE A 724 -23.40 -37.01 19.52
CA ILE A 724 -22.34 -37.95 19.16
C ILE A 724 -21.28 -37.32 18.25
N TYR A 725 -20.05 -37.79 18.38
CA TYR A 725 -18.93 -37.49 17.49
C TYR A 725 -17.90 -38.64 17.53
N PRO A 726 -16.97 -38.73 16.56
CA PRO A 726 -15.94 -39.78 16.57
C PRO A 726 -15.04 -39.70 17.81
N ALA A 727 -14.80 -40.83 18.46
CA ALA A 727 -13.88 -40.91 19.59
C ALA A 727 -12.43 -40.64 19.14
N ALA A 728 -11.67 -39.91 19.97
CA ALA A 728 -10.30 -39.50 19.67
C ALA A 728 -9.25 -40.36 20.40
N THR A 729 -9.38 -41.69 20.33
CA THR A 729 -8.45 -42.64 20.98
C THR A 729 -7.37 -43.13 20.01
N GLU A 730 -6.40 -43.93 20.48
CA GLU A 730 -5.39 -44.52 19.60
C GLU A 730 -6.02 -45.57 18.66
N GLU A 731 -6.97 -46.34 19.16
CA GLU A 731 -7.67 -47.39 18.44
C GLU A 731 -8.49 -46.84 17.26
N THR A 732 -9.03 -45.62 17.37
CA THR A 732 -9.79 -45.00 16.28
C THR A 732 -8.91 -44.53 15.12
N ARG A 733 -7.58 -44.50 15.30
CA ARG A 733 -6.60 -44.17 14.24
C ARG A 733 -6.16 -45.39 13.44
N GLU A 734 -6.48 -46.60 13.90
CA GLU A 734 -6.13 -47.84 13.21
C GLU A 734 -6.88 -47.98 11.87
N PRO A 735 -6.28 -48.59 10.83
CA PRO A 735 -6.93 -48.79 9.52
C PRO A 735 -8.27 -49.50 9.58
N ARG A 736 -8.47 -50.38 10.57
CA ARG A 736 -9.76 -51.07 10.80
C ARG A 736 -10.85 -50.11 11.26
N ALA A 737 -10.54 -49.18 12.16
CA ALA A 737 -11.48 -48.16 12.62
C ALA A 737 -11.82 -47.19 11.48
N LEU A 738 -10.83 -46.78 10.68
CA LEU A 738 -11.05 -45.92 9.49
C LEU A 738 -12.01 -46.56 8.48
N ARG A 739 -11.90 -47.87 8.22
CA ARG A 739 -12.86 -48.59 7.35
C ARG A 739 -14.27 -48.61 7.94
N ARG A 740 -14.39 -48.74 9.27
CA ARG A 740 -15.69 -48.66 9.96
C ARG A 740 -16.28 -47.24 9.91
N PHE A 741 -15.47 -46.19 10.05
CA PHE A 741 -15.93 -44.81 9.83
C PHE A 741 -16.39 -44.57 8.38
N ARG A 742 -15.67 -45.10 7.39
CA ARG A 742 -16.09 -45.06 5.98
C ARG A 742 -17.45 -45.76 5.78
N PHE A 743 -17.67 -46.89 6.44
CA PHE A 743 -18.97 -47.57 6.45
C PHE A 743 -20.07 -46.75 7.14
N MET A 744 -19.80 -46.19 8.33
CA MET A 744 -20.73 -45.29 9.04
C MET A 744 -21.14 -44.12 8.13
N GLY A 745 -20.19 -43.48 7.45
CA GLY A 745 -20.46 -42.41 6.49
C GLY A 745 -21.35 -42.85 5.33
N LYS A 746 -21.11 -44.05 4.77
CA LYS A 746 -21.99 -44.64 3.73
C LYS A 746 -23.42 -44.83 4.24
N VAL A 747 -23.59 -45.31 5.47
CA VAL A 747 -24.91 -45.52 6.10
C VAL A 747 -25.64 -44.18 6.28
N VAL A 748 -24.97 -43.13 6.79
CA VAL A 748 -25.57 -41.78 6.88
C VAL A 748 -25.95 -41.25 5.51
N GLY A 749 -25.07 -41.37 4.52
CA GLY A 749 -25.34 -40.94 3.15
C GLY A 749 -26.56 -41.66 2.53
N LYS A 750 -26.69 -42.96 2.80
CA LYS A 750 -27.86 -43.75 2.37
C LYS A 750 -29.14 -43.30 3.06
N ALA A 751 -29.10 -43.02 4.37
CA ALA A 751 -30.25 -42.49 5.10
C ALA A 751 -30.71 -41.13 4.54
N LEU A 752 -29.78 -40.23 4.20
CA LEU A 752 -30.08 -38.94 3.58
C LEU A 752 -30.72 -39.10 2.19
N ARG A 753 -30.21 -40.03 1.36
CA ARG A 753 -30.76 -40.32 0.02
C ARG A 753 -32.18 -40.86 0.08
N GLU A 754 -32.45 -41.77 1.00
CA GLU A 754 -33.76 -42.45 1.14
C GLU A 754 -34.76 -41.65 2.01
N GLY A 755 -34.35 -40.48 2.52
CA GLY A 755 -35.21 -39.65 3.39
C GLY A 755 -35.51 -40.29 4.75
N ILE A 756 -34.59 -41.10 5.27
CA ILE A 756 -34.72 -41.77 6.57
C ILE A 756 -34.17 -40.85 7.67
N LEU A 757 -35.03 -40.52 8.63
CA LEU A 757 -34.66 -39.74 9.81
C LEU A 757 -33.84 -40.59 10.78
N LEU A 758 -32.70 -40.06 11.23
CA LEU A 758 -31.88 -40.66 12.27
C LEU A 758 -32.31 -40.13 13.64
N GLU A 759 -32.46 -41.01 14.63
CA GLU A 759 -32.78 -40.62 16.02
C GLU A 759 -31.59 -39.96 16.72
N THR A 760 -30.36 -40.34 16.35
CA THR A 760 -29.13 -39.83 16.95
C THR A 760 -28.75 -38.46 16.38
N GLN A 761 -28.30 -37.56 17.26
CA GLN A 761 -27.90 -36.20 16.90
C GLN A 761 -26.37 -36.07 16.93
N PHE A 762 -25.78 -35.64 15.83
CA PHE A 762 -24.36 -35.33 15.76
C PHE A 762 -24.04 -34.01 16.47
N ALA A 763 -22.84 -33.93 17.06
CA ALA A 763 -22.36 -32.68 17.65
C ALA A 763 -22.15 -31.62 16.56
N SER A 764 -22.49 -30.36 16.85
CA SER A 764 -22.44 -29.27 15.87
C SER A 764 -21.05 -29.01 15.31
N PHE A 765 -20.01 -29.07 16.17
CA PHE A 765 -18.62 -28.91 15.75
C PHE A 765 -18.18 -29.99 14.75
N PHE A 766 -18.75 -31.20 14.86
CA PHE A 766 -18.46 -32.31 13.95
C PHE A 766 -19.16 -32.11 12.61
N LEU A 767 -20.43 -31.67 12.61
CA LEU A 767 -21.14 -31.28 11.39
C LEU A 767 -20.51 -30.08 10.69
N ASN A 768 -19.97 -29.12 11.44
CA ASN A 768 -19.23 -27.99 10.87
C ASN A 768 -18.01 -28.46 10.07
N LYS A 769 -17.30 -29.51 10.53
CA LYS A 769 -16.21 -30.12 9.76
C LYS A 769 -16.68 -30.75 8.46
N TRP A 770 -17.85 -31.42 8.43
CA TRP A 770 -18.42 -31.96 7.19
C TRP A 770 -18.72 -30.88 6.16
N LEU A 771 -19.09 -29.69 6.64
CA LEU A 771 -19.40 -28.53 5.80
C LEU A 771 -18.17 -27.69 5.45
N GLY A 772 -16.95 -28.11 5.83
CA GLY A 772 -15.73 -27.34 5.62
C GLY A 772 -15.71 -25.99 6.36
N LYS A 773 -16.54 -25.82 7.41
CA LYS A 773 -16.62 -24.59 8.19
C LYS A 773 -15.51 -24.56 9.25
N VAL A 774 -14.96 -23.38 9.48
CA VAL A 774 -13.98 -23.15 10.55
C VAL A 774 -14.70 -23.22 11.91
N SER A 775 -14.17 -24.04 12.82
CA SER A 775 -14.71 -24.13 14.18
C SER A 775 -14.39 -22.87 14.99
N GLY A 776 -15.40 -22.34 15.68
CA GLY A 776 -15.27 -21.15 16.53
C GLY A 776 -15.09 -21.48 18.01
N LEU A 777 -14.98 -20.44 18.86
CA LEU A 777 -14.90 -20.61 20.32
C LEU A 777 -16.12 -21.36 20.89
N GLU A 778 -17.32 -21.14 20.35
CA GLU A 778 -18.55 -21.82 20.80
C GLU A 778 -18.56 -23.33 20.50
N ASP A 779 -17.90 -23.75 19.43
CA ASP A 779 -17.80 -25.17 19.10
C ASP A 779 -17.00 -25.90 20.19
N LEU A 780 -16.06 -25.21 20.84
CA LEU A 780 -15.30 -25.72 21.95
C LEU A 780 -16.14 -25.85 23.22
N ALA A 781 -17.12 -24.97 23.46
CA ALA A 781 -18.01 -25.08 24.62
C ALA A 781 -18.77 -26.42 24.66
N SER A 782 -19.07 -26.98 23.48
CA SER A 782 -19.72 -28.28 23.31
C SER A 782 -18.75 -29.47 23.36
N LEU A 783 -17.51 -29.29 22.88
CA LEU A 783 -16.47 -30.33 22.83
C LEU A 783 -15.71 -30.49 24.15
N ASP A 784 -15.24 -29.37 24.72
CA ASP A 784 -14.45 -29.31 25.95
C ASP A 784 -14.84 -28.04 26.75
N PRO A 785 -15.83 -28.17 27.66
CA PRO A 785 -16.31 -27.05 28.46
C PRO A 785 -15.25 -26.45 29.41
N GLU A 786 -14.27 -27.24 29.84
CA GLU A 786 -13.23 -26.76 30.77
C GLU A 786 -12.21 -25.89 30.04
N LEU A 787 -11.72 -26.35 28.89
CA LEU A 787 -10.83 -25.56 28.04
C LEU A 787 -11.53 -24.28 27.57
N HIS A 788 -12.81 -24.36 27.20
CA HIS A 788 -13.62 -23.18 26.85
C HIS A 788 -13.66 -22.15 27.98
N LYS A 789 -13.93 -22.58 29.22
CA LYS A 789 -13.89 -21.70 30.40
C LYS A 789 -12.51 -21.10 30.64
N GLY A 790 -11.44 -21.89 30.48
CA GLY A 790 -10.07 -21.41 30.63
C GLY A 790 -9.69 -20.33 29.61
N LEU A 791 -10.09 -20.51 28.34
CA LEU A 791 -9.87 -19.51 27.30
C LEU A 791 -10.67 -18.23 27.52
N LEU A 792 -11.94 -18.34 27.95
CA LEU A 792 -12.75 -17.18 28.34
C LEU A 792 -12.15 -16.44 29.54
N TYR A 793 -11.62 -17.17 30.52
CA TYR A 793 -10.92 -16.58 31.65
C TYR A 793 -9.70 -15.78 31.20
N ILE A 794 -8.84 -16.35 30.33
CA ILE A 794 -7.66 -15.65 29.79
C ILE A 794 -8.06 -14.41 29.00
N LYS A 795 -9.11 -14.53 28.19
CA LYS A 795 -9.62 -13.42 27.37
C LYS A 795 -10.09 -12.24 28.23
N ASN A 796 -10.80 -12.54 29.31
CA ASN A 796 -11.38 -11.55 30.22
C ASN A 796 -10.48 -11.27 31.44
N TYR A 797 -9.22 -11.69 31.38
CA TYR A 797 -8.28 -11.46 32.47
C TYR A 797 -7.77 -10.03 32.39
N ASP A 798 -8.27 -9.17 33.27
CA ASP A 798 -7.93 -7.74 33.28
C ASP A 798 -6.48 -7.43 33.66
N GLY A 799 -5.71 -8.42 34.13
CA GLY A 799 -4.27 -8.33 34.38
C GLY A 799 -3.86 -7.09 35.17
N ASN A 800 -3.83 -7.20 36.50
CA ASN A 800 -3.16 -6.20 37.35
C ASN A 800 -1.73 -5.91 36.88
#